data_AF-A0A6C0BIG2-F1
#
_entry.id   AF-A0A6C0BIG2-F1
#
_cell.length_a   1.000
_cell.length_b   1.000
_cell.length_c   1.000
_cell.angle_alpha   90.00
_cell.angle_beta   90.00
_cell.angle_gamma   90.00
#
_symmetry.space_group_name_H-M   'P 1'
#
loop_
_entity.id
_entity.type
_entity.pdbx_description
1 polymer ?
#
loop_
_entity_poly.entity_id
_entity_poly.type
_entity_poly.pdbx_seq_one_letter_code
_entity_poly.pdbx_strand_id
1 'polypeptide(L)'
;MSVVEEINTVHEPVKVVDDSDSSDSDDEVESTLTIAPTIAPLFQTDVVVTVGNADSSVPAAHHHNKIILNLMIKNESKIIERCIGNIIDYVDAVNILDTGSTDSTVEVCKAFLTASGKPFRISVHPFKTFGHNRSISFNEAQKLCEALHWNAEETYVMAIDADMVIKATPAFKDFKMTQNGYRMIQQHGSLKYFNVRFMKCSYSWKCIGSTHEYWSGDPCDNVPYEVCYIDDIGDGGCKSDKNERDIRLLTEEVKEQPNNGRAHFYLAQSYKDSGQPEKAIPLFKRRIEIGGWYEEVWYSHYMLGKCYDALHDEHNMEFWMNKGFDMHPRRTENIYYLVHYFRVKGQNYKAYHYYLKGKDIPYPKNDMLFIEGNIYDGMFPYENTVLACYVTGKSKQDSLCDLISYINKKIPYHINNVWDNLHYYTQPLTDSTYKGEYSSMLLKDHEEYKISSCSIQPYSATDPIRRYIMNTRFVNYSIDHNGSYHMRSADGHVKTKNGRLFLNASFQPTEEIRMMNEDYVRHPSHIEGMEDVRLFYHENKLRFTASCKNITTDGKIVIATGDYVVEENMMKNIRVLSPPTPSECEKNWVYVPSRYLTHLNGDEAKGRMNFIYGWNPLVIGSIQDDQLKIHTTYETPALFSRFRGSSAVVEYQQKLYAVIHFVKYSTPRCYYHSVVQFNRDTMKPEAYAAPFSFCEPKIEYCLGFEIQNGYAHFFFSRNDTNPSTIRLAFENLRMIPL
;
A
#
# COMPACT_ATOMS: atom_id res chain seq x y z
N MET A 1 4.82 -26.02 -28.60
CA MET A 1 6.28 -26.07 -28.85
C MET A 1 6.81 -24.65 -28.75
N SER A 2 7.77 -24.48 -27.83
CA SER A 2 8.72 -23.36 -27.62
C SER A 2 8.27 -21.93 -27.95
N VAL A 3 8.11 -21.09 -26.92
CA VAL A 3 9.11 -20.07 -26.54
C VAL A 3 8.95 -19.83 -25.03
N VAL A 4 10.00 -20.09 -24.26
CA VAL A 4 10.16 -19.85 -22.82
C VAL A 4 11.47 -19.08 -22.70
N GLU A 5 11.43 -17.83 -22.24
CA GLU A 5 12.53 -16.91 -21.86
C GLU A 5 11.84 -15.52 -21.70
N GLU A 6 12.07 -14.62 -20.74
CA GLU A 6 13.04 -14.35 -19.69
C GLU A 6 12.36 -13.41 -18.67
N ILE A 7 12.41 -13.68 -17.36
CA ILE A 7 12.37 -12.65 -16.30
C ILE A 7 13.21 -13.16 -15.14
N ASN A 8 14.49 -12.77 -15.10
CA ASN A 8 15.35 -12.84 -13.92
C ASN A 8 16.41 -11.75 -14.06
N THR A 9 16.26 -10.65 -13.33
CA THR A 9 17.34 -9.70 -13.09
C THR A 9 17.45 -9.46 -11.59
N VAL A 10 18.49 -10.05 -11.01
CA VAL A 10 18.97 -9.84 -9.65
C VAL A 10 20.10 -8.80 -9.73
N HIS A 11 20.06 -7.80 -8.85
CA HIS A 11 21.14 -6.86 -8.61
C HIS A 11 22.31 -7.57 -7.93
N GLU A 12 23.49 -7.61 -8.56
CA GLU A 12 24.76 -7.90 -7.90
C GLU A 12 25.42 -6.61 -7.37
N PRO A 13 26.03 -6.62 -6.18
CA PRO A 13 26.86 -5.53 -5.69
C PRO A 13 28.31 -5.61 -6.21
N VAL A 14 28.84 -4.42 -6.47
CA VAL A 14 30.18 -4.11 -6.99
C VAL A 14 31.28 -4.66 -6.07
N LYS A 15 32.22 -5.43 -6.65
CA LYS A 15 33.52 -5.75 -6.07
C LYS A 15 34.44 -4.53 -6.13
N VAL A 16 34.96 -4.12 -4.97
CA VAL A 16 36.12 -3.21 -4.88
C VAL A 16 37.38 -4.05 -4.96
N VAL A 17 38.25 -3.68 -5.90
CA VAL A 17 39.61 -4.18 -6.08
C VAL A 17 40.52 -3.32 -5.21
N ASP A 18 41.41 -3.93 -4.44
CA ASP A 18 42.61 -3.27 -3.93
C ASP A 18 43.80 -4.22 -4.10
N ASP A 19 44.75 -3.78 -4.93
CA ASP A 19 46.09 -4.33 -5.10
C ASP A 19 47.07 -3.44 -4.33
N SER A 20 47.90 -4.01 -3.46
CA SER A 20 49.34 -3.67 -3.40
C SER A 20 50.11 -4.55 -2.41
N ASP A 21 51.15 -5.18 -2.93
CA ASP A 21 52.30 -5.79 -2.26
C ASP A 21 52.97 -4.90 -1.20
N SER A 22 53.49 -5.50 -0.13
CA SER A 22 54.94 -5.54 0.15
C SER A 22 55.29 -6.33 1.41
N SER A 23 56.35 -7.14 1.28
CA SER A 23 57.08 -7.90 2.29
C SER A 23 57.58 -7.09 3.49
N ASP A 24 57.69 -7.73 4.65
CA ASP A 24 58.99 -7.90 5.35
C ASP A 24 58.89 -8.91 6.49
N SER A 25 59.98 -9.67 6.64
CA SER A 25 60.30 -10.60 7.72
C SER A 25 60.68 -9.85 8.99
N ASP A 26 60.52 -10.48 10.17
CA ASP A 26 61.63 -10.74 11.10
C ASP A 26 61.14 -11.37 12.41
N ASP A 27 62.12 -12.02 13.05
CA ASP A 27 62.08 -13.09 14.03
C ASP A 27 61.70 -12.72 15.49
N GLU A 28 61.40 -13.80 16.22
CA GLU A 28 61.67 -14.06 17.66
C GLU A 28 60.92 -13.25 18.76
N VAL A 29 60.23 -13.98 19.65
CA VAL A 29 60.70 -14.33 21.02
C VAL A 29 59.54 -14.95 21.82
N GLU A 30 59.76 -16.18 22.29
CA GLU A 30 58.99 -16.83 23.35
C GLU A 30 59.02 -16.02 24.66
N SER A 31 57.86 -15.77 25.27
CA SER A 31 57.80 -15.60 26.72
C SER A 31 56.56 -16.27 27.30
N THR A 32 56.79 -17.44 27.90
CA THR A 32 55.90 -18.10 28.82
C THR A 32 55.76 -17.27 30.10
N LEU A 33 54.55 -16.78 30.39
CA LEU A 33 54.17 -16.27 31.72
C LEU A 33 52.99 -17.07 32.23
N THR A 34 53.32 -18.13 32.98
CA THR A 34 52.44 -18.78 33.95
C THR A 34 51.94 -17.74 34.96
N ILE A 35 50.64 -17.42 34.91
CA ILE A 35 49.95 -16.69 35.97
C ILE A 35 49.19 -17.73 36.81
N ALA A 36 49.55 -17.80 38.09
CA ALA A 36 48.91 -18.62 39.11
C ALA A 36 47.40 -18.33 39.21
N PRO A 37 46.56 -19.27 39.67
CA PRO A 37 45.14 -19.04 39.84
C PRO A 37 44.93 -18.02 40.97
N THR A 38 44.66 -16.78 40.61
CA THR A 38 44.17 -15.77 41.55
C THR A 38 42.80 -16.23 42.01
N ILE A 39 42.72 -16.67 43.26
CA ILE A 39 41.48 -16.94 43.97
C ILE A 39 40.62 -15.67 43.84
N ALA A 40 39.50 -15.78 43.12
CA ALA A 40 38.53 -14.70 43.01
C ALA A 40 38.10 -14.31 44.43
N PRO A 41 38.11 -13.01 44.80
CA PRO A 41 37.58 -12.60 46.08
C PRO A 41 36.09 -12.94 46.10
N LEU A 42 35.64 -13.52 47.22
CA LEU A 42 34.23 -13.60 47.55
C LEU A 42 33.64 -12.18 47.43
N PHE A 43 32.85 -11.93 46.40
CA PHE A 43 32.07 -10.70 46.27
C PHE A 43 31.13 -10.65 47.48
N GLN A 44 31.45 -9.80 48.46
CA GLN A 44 30.48 -9.33 49.42
C GLN A 44 29.36 -8.64 48.63
N THR A 45 28.12 -9.04 48.88
CA THR A 45 26.93 -8.34 48.42
C THR A 45 26.92 -6.95 49.05
N ASP A 46 27.50 -5.96 48.38
CA ASP A 46 27.40 -4.55 48.74
C ASP A 46 25.97 -4.08 48.45
N VAL A 47 25.06 -4.36 49.40
CA VAL A 47 23.72 -3.78 49.42
C VAL A 47 23.88 -2.32 49.86
N VAL A 48 24.04 -1.40 48.90
CA VAL A 48 23.91 0.03 49.19
C VAL A 48 22.43 0.34 49.36
N VAL A 49 21.93 0.18 50.59
CA VAL A 49 20.61 0.68 50.97
C VAL A 49 20.72 2.17 51.25
N THR A 50 20.44 3.02 50.25
CA THR A 50 20.13 4.42 50.51
C THR A 50 18.61 4.53 50.64
N VAL A 51 18.05 4.32 51.83
CA VAL A 51 16.66 4.72 52.07
C VAL A 51 16.66 6.24 52.17
N GLY A 52 16.30 6.93 51.09
CA GLY A 52 15.93 8.34 51.19
C GLY A 52 14.75 8.45 52.17
N ASN A 53 14.85 9.32 53.17
CA ASN A 53 13.72 9.57 54.07
C ASN A 53 12.53 10.04 53.23
N ALA A 54 11.38 9.41 53.42
CA ALA A 54 10.13 9.86 52.81
C ALA A 54 9.83 11.27 53.32
N ASP A 55 10.08 12.28 52.49
CA ASP A 55 9.61 13.63 52.79
C ASP A 55 8.08 13.62 52.62
N SER A 56 7.37 13.75 53.74
CA SER A 56 5.90 13.80 53.79
C SER A 56 5.29 14.94 52.97
N SER A 57 6.11 15.88 52.46
CA SER A 57 5.69 16.95 51.57
C SER A 57 5.57 16.54 50.09
N VAL A 58 6.09 15.37 49.69
CA VAL A 58 5.98 14.87 48.32
C VAL A 58 4.59 14.26 48.10
N PRO A 59 3.77 14.78 47.17
CA PRO A 59 2.46 14.24 46.87
C PRO A 59 2.55 12.77 46.46
N ALA A 60 1.55 11.97 46.87
CA ALA A 60 1.44 10.58 46.42
C ALA A 60 1.39 10.54 44.89
N ALA A 61 2.16 9.63 44.30
CA ALA A 61 2.22 9.53 42.84
C ALA A 61 0.94 8.94 42.24
N HIS A 62 0.19 8.19 43.06
CA HIS A 62 -1.08 7.55 42.73
C HIS A 62 -2.03 7.61 43.94
N HIS A 63 -3.33 7.82 43.71
CA HIS A 63 -4.30 8.13 44.76
C HIS A 63 -4.85 6.90 45.50
N HIS A 64 -4.76 5.71 44.90
CA HIS A 64 -5.36 4.49 45.46
C HIS A 64 -4.37 3.40 45.86
N ASN A 65 -3.14 3.46 45.36
CA ASN A 65 -2.15 2.39 45.44
C ASN A 65 -0.77 3.01 45.50
N LYS A 66 0.22 2.29 46.06
CA LYS A 66 1.63 2.66 45.95
C LYS A 66 2.28 1.96 44.77
N ILE A 67 3.07 2.68 43.98
CA ILE A 67 3.72 2.13 42.78
C ILE A 67 5.24 2.14 42.95
N ILE A 68 5.87 0.97 42.82
CA ILE A 68 7.32 0.81 42.78
C ILE A 68 7.75 0.59 41.33
N LEU A 69 8.52 1.52 40.76
CA LEU A 69 9.19 1.29 39.49
C LEU A 69 10.25 0.20 39.67
N ASN A 70 10.28 -0.80 38.79
CA ASN A 70 11.21 -1.91 38.88
C ASN A 70 11.98 -2.10 37.58
N LEU A 71 13.30 -1.98 37.69
CA LEU A 71 14.22 -2.06 36.57
C LEU A 71 15.23 -3.18 36.78
N MET A 72 15.53 -3.93 35.73
CA MET A 72 16.69 -4.82 35.67
C MET A 72 17.59 -4.32 34.54
N ILE A 73 18.82 -3.91 34.85
CA ILE A 73 19.66 -3.15 33.91
C ILE A 73 21.08 -3.71 33.79
N LYS A 74 21.72 -3.39 32.67
CA LYS A 74 23.15 -3.59 32.43
C LYS A 74 23.63 -2.64 31.33
N ASN A 75 24.60 -1.78 31.62
CA ASN A 75 25.24 -0.88 30.65
C ASN A 75 24.25 0.03 29.89
N GLU A 76 23.38 0.73 30.62
CA GLU A 76 22.32 1.59 30.08
C GLU A 76 22.55 3.08 30.40
N SER A 77 23.78 3.48 30.74
CA SER A 77 24.13 4.86 31.15
C SER A 77 23.67 5.95 30.17
N LYS A 78 23.57 5.62 28.87
CA LYS A 78 23.14 6.54 27.81
C LYS A 78 21.63 6.80 27.78
N ILE A 79 20.81 5.90 28.31
CA ILE A 79 19.34 5.94 28.13
C ILE A 79 18.55 5.87 29.44
N ILE A 80 19.17 5.46 30.55
CA ILE A 80 18.47 5.18 31.81
C ILE A 80 17.77 6.42 32.41
N GLU A 81 18.35 7.61 32.25
CA GLU A 81 17.72 8.86 32.71
C GLU A 81 16.43 9.17 31.94
N ARG A 82 16.39 8.88 30.62
CA ARG A 82 15.17 9.04 29.81
C ARG A 82 14.06 8.13 30.32
N CYS A 83 14.40 6.88 30.64
CA CYS A 83 13.46 5.89 31.13
C CYS A 83 12.87 6.29 32.48
N ILE A 84 13.73 6.52 33.49
CA ILE A 84 13.30 6.88 34.85
C ILE A 84 12.60 8.24 34.84
N GLY A 85 13.18 9.23 34.17
CA GLY A 85 12.65 10.60 34.14
C GLY A 85 11.26 10.71 33.52
N ASN A 86 10.87 9.83 32.59
CA ASN A 86 9.52 9.84 32.02
C ASN A 86 8.42 9.41 32.99
N ILE A 87 8.77 8.60 34.01
CA ILE A 87 7.78 7.94 34.86
C ILE A 87 7.89 8.33 36.34
N ILE A 88 8.93 9.08 36.73
CA ILE A 88 9.26 9.40 38.12
C ILE A 88 8.11 10.08 38.89
N ASP A 89 7.29 10.88 38.20
CA ASP A 89 6.14 11.60 38.79
C ASP A 89 4.91 10.71 39.05
N TYR A 90 4.90 9.49 38.49
CA TYR A 90 3.80 8.53 38.61
C TYR A 90 4.19 7.29 39.44
N VAL A 91 5.36 7.29 40.05
CA VAL A 91 5.82 6.24 40.97
C VAL A 91 6.19 6.80 42.33
N ASP A 92 5.98 6.00 43.36
CA ASP A 92 6.27 6.37 44.75
C ASP A 92 7.69 5.98 45.17
N ALA A 93 8.26 4.93 44.58
CA ALA A 93 9.63 4.48 44.82
C ALA A 93 10.24 3.78 43.60
N VAL A 94 11.57 3.58 43.61
CA VAL A 94 12.30 2.94 42.51
C VAL A 94 13.18 1.80 43.02
N ASN A 95 13.02 0.60 42.46
CA ASN A 95 13.91 -0.54 42.64
C ASN A 95 14.70 -0.81 41.36
N ILE A 96 16.02 -0.94 41.49
CA ILE A 96 16.93 -1.28 40.39
C ILE A 96 17.74 -2.51 40.78
N LEU A 97 17.71 -3.51 39.92
CA LEU A 97 18.64 -4.64 39.93
C LEU A 97 19.66 -4.45 38.81
N ASP A 98 20.88 -4.08 39.16
CA ASP A 98 22.00 -4.10 38.24
C ASP A 98 22.54 -5.53 38.10
N THR A 99 22.76 -5.96 36.85
CA THR A 99 23.22 -7.32 36.55
C THR A 99 24.71 -7.41 36.20
N GLY A 100 25.49 -6.42 36.64
CA GLY A 100 26.92 -6.29 36.41
C GLY A 100 27.24 -5.28 35.32
N SER A 101 26.75 -4.04 35.47
CA SER A 101 27.19 -2.92 34.62
C SER A 101 28.70 -2.65 34.82
N THR A 102 29.36 -2.32 33.72
CA THR A 102 30.78 -1.96 33.65
C THR A 102 31.00 -0.52 33.20
N ASP A 103 29.92 0.18 32.82
CA ASP A 103 29.91 1.61 32.54
C ASP A 103 29.38 2.41 33.75
N SER A 104 29.09 3.70 33.57
CA SER A 104 28.62 4.58 34.63
C SER A 104 27.11 4.45 34.96
N THR A 105 26.45 3.34 34.60
CA THR A 105 24.99 3.18 34.76
C THR A 105 24.55 3.34 36.21
N VAL A 106 25.26 2.71 37.14
CA VAL A 106 24.91 2.70 38.56
C VAL A 106 25.08 4.09 39.18
N GLU A 107 26.15 4.80 38.82
CA GLU A 107 26.45 6.17 39.25
C GLU A 107 25.37 7.14 38.77
N VAL A 108 24.99 7.05 37.49
CA VAL A 108 23.92 7.86 36.89
C VAL A 108 22.59 7.61 37.60
N CYS A 109 22.22 6.35 37.84
CA CYS A 109 20.99 6.02 38.57
C CYS A 109 20.99 6.61 39.99
N LYS A 110 22.10 6.47 40.73
CA LYS A 110 22.24 7.02 42.09
C LYS A 110 22.10 8.53 42.11
N ALA A 111 22.79 9.23 41.20
CA ALA A 111 22.73 10.68 41.11
C ALA A 111 21.32 11.17 40.78
N PHE A 112 20.68 10.59 39.76
CA PHE A 112 19.34 10.95 39.33
C PHE A 112 18.30 10.71 40.42
N LEU A 113 18.28 9.53 41.03
CA LEU A 113 17.29 9.18 42.05
C LEU A 113 17.47 9.98 43.34
N THR A 114 18.71 10.28 43.74
CA THR A 114 18.99 11.18 44.87
C THR A 114 18.44 12.58 44.60
N ALA A 115 18.62 13.11 43.38
CA ALA A 115 18.07 14.41 42.99
C ALA A 115 16.53 14.41 42.91
N SER A 116 15.91 13.29 42.57
CA SER A 116 14.45 13.16 42.48
C SER A 116 13.72 13.17 43.82
N GLY A 117 14.43 12.91 44.92
CA GLY A 117 13.84 12.79 46.26
C GLY A 117 12.95 11.55 46.49
N LYS A 118 12.82 10.65 45.51
CA LYS A 118 12.07 9.40 45.65
C LYS A 118 12.87 8.36 46.44
N PRO A 119 12.25 7.59 47.34
CA PRO A 119 12.89 6.43 47.95
C PRO A 119 13.32 5.43 46.87
N PHE A 120 14.52 4.87 47.01
CA PHE A 120 15.01 3.90 46.05
C PHE A 120 15.87 2.80 46.66
N ARG A 121 16.02 1.72 45.91
CA ARG A 121 16.93 0.60 46.20
C ARG A 121 17.70 0.23 44.94
N ILE A 122 19.02 0.15 45.04
CA ILE A 122 19.87 -0.37 43.97
C ILE A 122 20.62 -1.57 44.54
N SER A 123 20.49 -2.71 43.85
CA SER A 123 21.14 -3.97 44.21
C SER A 123 21.93 -4.50 43.02
N VAL A 124 23.02 -5.20 43.28
CA VAL A 124 23.86 -5.81 42.23
C VAL A 124 23.82 -7.32 42.39
N HIS A 125 23.45 -8.03 41.33
CA HIS A 125 23.45 -9.49 41.28
C HIS A 125 24.05 -9.99 39.97
N PRO A 126 24.94 -11.00 39.98
CA PRO A 126 25.41 -11.62 38.75
C PRO A 126 24.25 -12.09 37.87
N PHE A 127 24.35 -11.82 36.57
CA PHE A 127 23.37 -12.34 35.61
C PHE A 127 23.45 -13.87 35.53
N LYS A 128 22.31 -14.54 35.72
CA LYS A 128 22.15 -15.97 35.48
C LYS A 128 21.22 -16.22 34.30
N THR A 129 19.98 -15.75 34.40
CA THR A 129 18.98 -15.79 33.33
C THR A 129 18.00 -14.63 33.50
N PHE A 130 17.25 -14.27 32.45
CA PHE A 130 16.26 -13.20 32.54
C PHE A 130 15.18 -13.50 33.58
N GLY A 131 14.56 -14.69 33.57
CA GLY A 131 13.55 -15.07 34.56
C GLY A 131 14.09 -15.12 36.00
N HIS A 132 15.30 -15.65 36.20
CA HIS A 132 15.92 -15.70 37.53
C HIS A 132 16.17 -14.29 38.09
N ASN A 133 16.84 -13.45 37.31
CA ASN A 133 17.21 -12.10 37.75
C ASN A 133 15.98 -11.18 37.85
N ARG A 134 14.97 -11.28 36.96
CA ARG A 134 13.70 -10.55 37.14
C ARG A 134 12.95 -10.98 38.40
N SER A 135 12.97 -12.28 38.75
CA SER A 135 12.39 -12.76 40.01
C SER A 135 13.12 -12.17 41.23
N ILE A 136 14.46 -12.11 41.19
CA ILE A 136 15.24 -11.42 42.25
C ILE A 136 14.88 -9.94 42.31
N SER A 137 14.79 -9.27 41.16
CA SER A 137 14.43 -7.85 41.07
C SER A 137 13.09 -7.57 41.75
N PHE A 138 12.06 -8.40 41.49
CA PHE A 138 10.77 -8.30 42.19
C PHE A 138 10.89 -8.53 43.70
N ASN A 139 11.66 -9.53 44.14
CA ASN A 139 11.89 -9.76 45.58
C ASN A 139 12.59 -8.56 46.25
N GLU A 140 13.52 -7.90 45.57
CA GLU A 140 14.16 -6.67 46.08
C GLU A 140 13.16 -5.50 46.16
N ALA A 141 12.20 -5.41 45.23
CA ALA A 141 11.09 -4.46 45.32
C ALA A 141 10.15 -4.76 46.49
N GLN A 142 9.87 -6.04 46.79
CA GLN A 142 9.11 -6.43 47.99
C GLN A 142 9.85 -6.03 49.28
N LYS A 143 11.16 -6.25 49.36
CA LYS A 143 11.99 -5.79 50.49
C LYS A 143 11.97 -4.26 50.64
N LEU A 144 11.94 -3.53 49.52
CA LEU A 144 11.77 -2.06 49.55
C LEU A 144 10.39 -1.66 50.10
N CYS A 145 9.32 -2.33 49.66
CA CYS A 145 7.97 -2.13 50.19
C CYS A 145 7.93 -2.34 51.71
N GLU A 146 8.54 -3.42 52.21
CA GLU A 146 8.64 -3.72 53.64
C GLU A 146 9.47 -2.66 54.40
N ALA A 147 10.62 -2.27 53.86
CA ALA A 147 11.49 -1.26 54.46
C ALA A 147 10.84 0.13 54.55
N LEU A 148 9.92 0.45 53.64
CA LEU A 148 9.12 1.68 53.65
C LEU A 148 7.85 1.56 54.49
N HIS A 149 7.60 0.41 55.12
CA HIS A 149 6.40 0.11 55.90
C HIS A 149 5.10 0.29 55.10
N TRP A 150 5.13 0.01 53.79
CA TRP A 150 3.96 0.10 52.94
C TRP A 150 3.09 -1.16 53.02
N ASN A 151 1.78 -0.98 52.83
CA ASN A 151 0.83 -2.08 52.76
C ASN A 151 1.05 -2.85 51.45
N ALA A 152 1.56 -4.08 51.54
CA ALA A 152 1.84 -4.93 50.38
C ALA A 152 0.58 -5.30 49.56
N GLU A 153 -0.62 -5.29 50.17
CA GLU A 153 -1.89 -5.54 49.47
C GLU A 153 -2.30 -4.37 48.55
N GLU A 154 -1.81 -3.17 48.82
CA GLU A 154 -2.12 -1.93 48.11
C GLU A 154 -0.92 -1.39 47.31
N THR A 155 0.18 -2.15 47.26
CA THR A 155 1.41 -1.77 46.55
C THR A 155 1.62 -2.64 45.33
N TYR A 156 1.97 -2.04 44.19
CA TYR A 156 2.26 -2.71 42.94
C TYR A 156 3.67 -2.39 42.45
N VAL A 157 4.34 -3.42 41.95
CA VAL A 157 5.63 -3.32 41.26
C VAL A 157 5.38 -3.20 39.76
N MET A 158 5.88 -2.12 39.15
CA MET A 158 5.81 -1.86 37.72
C MET A 158 7.14 -2.23 37.06
N ALA A 159 7.21 -3.36 36.36
CA ALA A 159 8.44 -3.82 35.70
C ALA A 159 8.55 -3.30 34.26
N ILE A 160 9.56 -2.49 33.99
CA ILE A 160 9.84 -1.93 32.65
C ILE A 160 11.31 -2.18 32.28
N ASP A 161 11.65 -2.06 31.01
CA ASP A 161 13.02 -2.19 30.52
C ASP A 161 13.60 -0.79 30.23
N ALA A 162 14.94 -0.62 30.24
CA ALA A 162 15.58 0.69 30.18
C ALA A 162 15.40 1.44 28.85
N ASP A 163 15.05 0.74 27.77
CA ASP A 163 14.74 1.32 26.45
C ASP A 163 13.26 1.67 26.29
N MET A 164 12.45 1.52 27.35
CA MET A 164 11.02 1.82 27.33
C MET A 164 10.70 3.20 27.89
N VAL A 165 9.70 3.83 27.28
CA VAL A 165 9.11 5.09 27.73
C VAL A 165 7.65 4.86 28.10
N ILE A 166 7.28 5.17 29.34
CA ILE A 166 5.89 5.03 29.80
C ILE A 166 5.11 6.30 29.47
N LYS A 167 3.99 6.13 28.79
CA LYS A 167 3.05 7.19 28.40
C LYS A 167 1.84 7.12 29.32
N ALA A 168 1.99 7.67 30.53
CA ALA A 168 0.90 7.79 31.51
C ALA A 168 0.15 9.11 31.32
N THR A 169 -1.17 9.08 31.44
CA THR A 169 -2.01 10.28 31.51
C THR A 169 -2.34 10.62 32.96
N PRO A 170 -2.85 11.83 33.28
CA PRO A 170 -3.31 12.14 34.64
C PRO A 170 -4.31 11.13 35.20
N ALA A 171 -5.12 10.50 34.34
CA ALA A 171 -6.07 9.46 34.73
C ALA A 171 -5.41 8.22 35.34
N PHE A 172 -4.12 7.98 35.07
CA PHE A 172 -3.37 6.90 35.72
C PHE A 172 -3.34 7.08 37.23
N LYS A 173 -3.27 8.31 37.76
CA LYS A 173 -3.23 8.56 39.22
C LYS A 173 -4.50 8.09 39.93
N ASP A 174 -5.61 8.02 39.22
CA ASP A 174 -6.93 7.62 39.72
C ASP A 174 -7.31 6.18 39.32
N PHE A 175 -6.44 5.45 38.60
CA PHE A 175 -6.75 4.10 38.14
C PHE A 175 -6.59 3.07 39.28
N LYS A 176 -7.68 2.77 39.99
CA LYS A 176 -7.65 1.84 41.11
C LYS A 176 -7.30 0.40 40.69
N MET A 177 -6.15 -0.08 41.13
CA MET A 177 -5.72 -1.47 40.96
C MET A 177 -6.22 -2.35 42.11
N THR A 178 -6.81 -3.50 41.78
CA THR A 178 -7.45 -4.43 42.72
C THR A 178 -7.01 -5.89 42.52
N GLN A 179 -6.71 -6.28 41.27
CA GLN A 179 -6.28 -7.64 40.92
C GLN A 179 -4.83 -7.92 41.31
N ASN A 180 -4.39 -9.17 41.29
CA ASN A 180 -2.99 -9.50 41.61
C ASN A 180 -2.01 -8.92 40.59
N GLY A 181 -2.41 -8.76 39.32
CA GLY A 181 -1.57 -8.19 38.29
C GLY A 181 -2.35 -7.48 37.20
N TYR A 182 -1.66 -6.61 36.46
CA TYR A 182 -2.21 -5.93 35.29
C TYR A 182 -1.28 -6.00 34.09
N ARG A 183 -1.91 -6.16 32.92
CA ARG A 183 -1.28 -6.10 31.61
C ARG A 183 -1.36 -4.67 31.06
N MET A 184 -0.28 -4.23 30.44
CA MET A 184 -0.17 -2.94 29.77
C MET A 184 0.14 -3.17 28.30
N ILE A 185 -0.41 -2.31 27.42
CA ILE A 185 -0.06 -2.35 26.01
C ILE A 185 1.37 -1.86 25.84
N GLN A 186 2.18 -2.67 25.17
CA GLN A 186 3.51 -2.32 24.69
C GLN A 186 3.47 -2.11 23.19
N GLN A 187 3.95 -0.94 22.76
CA GLN A 187 3.97 -0.51 21.37
C GLN A 187 5.41 -0.38 20.87
N HIS A 188 5.72 -1.00 19.74
CA HIS A 188 6.96 -0.77 18.98
C HIS A 188 6.61 -0.49 17.53
N GLY A 189 6.70 0.77 17.10
CA GLY A 189 6.18 1.19 15.80
C GLY A 189 4.66 0.96 15.69
N SER A 190 4.23 0.14 14.72
CA SER A 190 2.82 -0.25 14.53
C SER A 190 2.39 -1.48 15.33
N LEU A 191 3.33 -2.24 15.90
CA LEU A 191 3.04 -3.45 16.68
C LEU A 191 2.54 -3.06 18.08
N LYS A 192 1.43 -3.66 18.52
CA LYS A 192 0.87 -3.49 19.87
C LYS A 192 0.50 -4.84 20.47
N TYR A 193 0.88 -5.10 21.71
CA TYR A 193 0.49 -6.30 22.44
C TYR A 193 0.44 -6.07 23.94
N PHE A 194 -0.33 -6.90 24.65
CA PHE A 194 -0.39 -6.86 26.10
C PHE A 194 0.80 -7.62 26.72
N ASN A 195 1.40 -7.03 27.75
CA ASN A 195 2.40 -7.69 28.59
C ASN A 195 2.10 -7.44 30.07
N VAL A 196 2.34 -8.42 30.94
CA VAL A 196 2.15 -8.26 32.39
C VAL A 196 3.25 -7.33 32.91
N ARG A 197 2.83 -6.16 33.42
CA ARG A 197 3.76 -5.09 33.79
C ARG A 197 3.54 -4.59 35.21
N PHE A 198 2.37 -4.81 35.81
CA PHE A 198 2.11 -4.51 37.21
C PHE A 198 1.86 -5.79 38.01
N MET A 199 2.51 -5.92 39.15
CA MET A 199 2.46 -7.09 40.02
C MET A 199 2.27 -6.65 41.47
N LYS A 200 1.20 -7.11 42.12
CA LYS A 200 0.91 -6.78 43.53
C LYS A 200 2.01 -7.34 44.44
N CYS A 201 2.54 -6.51 45.32
CA CYS A 201 3.65 -6.84 46.23
C CYS A 201 3.34 -8.00 47.17
N SER A 202 2.09 -8.19 47.61
CA SER A 202 1.74 -9.29 48.51
C SER A 202 1.68 -10.66 47.82
N TYR A 203 1.72 -10.71 46.49
CA TYR A 203 1.60 -11.95 45.73
C TYR A 203 2.97 -12.53 45.35
N SER A 204 3.08 -13.85 45.34
CA SER A 204 4.33 -14.58 45.06
C SER A 204 4.61 -14.74 43.56
N TRP A 205 4.80 -13.62 42.87
CA TRP A 205 5.14 -13.61 41.44
C TRP A 205 6.50 -14.26 41.17
N LYS A 206 6.58 -15.06 40.10
CA LYS A 206 7.84 -15.58 39.57
C LYS A 206 7.94 -15.27 38.09
N CYS A 207 9.11 -14.86 37.65
CA CYS A 207 9.41 -14.71 36.23
C CYS A 207 10.05 -16.00 35.72
N ILE A 208 9.40 -16.66 34.76
CA ILE A 208 9.74 -18.02 34.29
C ILE A 208 10.33 -17.94 32.89
N GLY A 209 11.42 -18.70 32.66
CA GLY A 209 12.13 -18.82 31.38
C GLY A 209 13.53 -18.23 31.43
N SER A 210 14.49 -18.83 30.72
CA SER A 210 15.86 -18.33 30.69
C SER A 210 15.99 -17.02 29.88
N THR A 211 15.15 -16.90 28.85
CA THR A 211 14.87 -15.76 27.96
C THR A 211 13.42 -15.94 27.45
N HIS A 212 12.83 -14.91 26.84
CA HIS A 212 11.39 -14.90 26.49
C HIS A 212 10.47 -15.20 27.68
N GLU A 213 10.86 -14.61 28.81
CA GLU A 213 10.30 -14.83 30.13
C GLU A 213 8.87 -14.30 30.29
N TYR A 214 8.12 -14.89 31.21
CA TYR A 214 6.77 -14.47 31.54
C TYR A 214 6.51 -14.55 33.04
N TRP A 215 5.57 -13.75 33.53
CA TRP A 215 5.19 -13.71 34.94
C TRP A 215 4.12 -14.76 35.26
N SER A 216 4.29 -15.50 36.36
CA SER A 216 3.57 -16.74 36.69
C SER A 216 2.15 -16.58 37.27
N GLY A 217 1.59 -15.37 37.33
CA GLY A 217 0.36 -15.10 38.07
C GLY A 217 -0.87 -14.88 37.21
N ASP A 218 -1.96 -15.53 37.59
CA ASP A 218 -3.32 -15.30 37.09
C ASP A 218 -4.30 -15.22 38.27
N PRO A 219 -5.37 -14.40 38.19
CA PRO A 219 -5.77 -13.62 37.01
C PRO A 219 -5.18 -12.19 36.96
N CYS A 220 -4.84 -11.75 35.74
CA CYS A 220 -4.48 -10.36 35.42
C CYS A 220 -5.58 -9.62 34.65
N ASP A 221 -5.82 -8.35 34.99
CA ASP A 221 -6.67 -7.44 34.22
C ASP A 221 -5.84 -6.57 33.26
N ASN A 222 -6.48 -5.75 32.44
CA ASN A 222 -5.82 -4.84 31.50
C ASN A 222 -5.89 -3.39 32.02
N VAL A 223 -4.79 -2.66 31.91
CA VAL A 223 -4.80 -1.20 31.98
C VAL A 223 -5.31 -0.66 30.63
N PRO A 224 -6.31 0.24 30.61
CA PRO A 224 -6.76 0.86 29.36
C PRO A 224 -5.63 1.64 28.66
N TYR A 225 -5.60 1.61 27.33
CA TYR A 225 -4.53 2.25 26.53
C TYR A 225 -4.42 3.75 26.82
N GLU A 226 -5.56 4.44 26.88
CA GLU A 226 -5.73 5.86 27.21
C GLU A 226 -5.32 6.23 28.65
N VAL A 227 -5.19 5.25 29.54
CA VAL A 227 -4.69 5.47 30.91
C VAL A 227 -3.17 5.41 30.94
N CYS A 228 -2.59 4.32 30.41
CA CYS A 228 -1.15 4.11 30.41
C CYS A 228 -0.73 3.06 29.37
N TYR A 229 0.34 3.34 28.62
CA TYR A 229 0.96 2.39 27.69
C TYR A 229 2.48 2.56 27.63
N ILE A 230 3.18 1.56 27.07
CA ILE A 230 4.63 1.58 26.82
C ILE A 230 4.90 1.95 25.36
N ASP A 231 5.76 2.93 25.15
CA ASP A 231 6.44 3.22 23.89
C ASP A 231 7.86 2.63 23.95
N ASP A 232 8.06 1.51 23.25
CA ASP A 232 9.30 0.73 23.23
C ASP A 232 10.21 1.24 22.10
N ILE A 233 11.28 1.96 22.47
CA ILE A 233 12.19 2.60 21.51
C ILE A 233 13.12 1.58 20.86
N GLY A 234 13.47 0.52 21.59
CA GLY A 234 14.32 -0.53 21.08
C GLY A 234 15.79 -0.11 20.89
N ASP A 235 16.33 0.83 21.65
CA ASP A 235 17.72 1.30 21.57
C ASP A 235 18.64 0.86 22.73
N GLY A 236 18.24 -0.17 23.50
CA GLY A 236 19.04 -0.72 24.61
C GLY A 236 20.41 -1.29 24.21
N GLY A 237 21.38 -1.25 25.14
CA GLY A 237 22.81 -1.47 24.89
C GLY A 237 23.27 -2.91 24.62
N CYS A 238 22.44 -3.93 24.84
CA CYS A 238 22.84 -5.35 24.80
C CYS A 238 22.12 -6.17 23.71
N LYS A 239 22.32 -5.79 22.44
CA LYS A 239 21.64 -6.40 21.27
C LYS A 239 22.54 -7.14 20.28
N SER A 240 23.86 -6.92 20.30
CA SER A 240 24.80 -7.49 19.31
C SER A 240 25.00 -9.00 19.41
N ASP A 241 24.85 -9.60 20.60
CA ASP A 241 25.04 -11.03 20.86
C ASP A 241 23.74 -11.79 21.15
N LYS A 242 22.57 -11.17 20.92
CA LYS A 242 21.27 -11.66 21.37
C LYS A 242 21.02 -13.12 20.99
N ASN A 243 21.18 -13.46 19.71
CA ASN A 243 20.86 -14.80 19.21
C ASN A 243 21.79 -15.86 19.82
N GLU A 244 23.08 -15.59 19.91
CA GLU A 244 24.06 -16.51 20.49
C GLU A 244 23.82 -16.71 21.99
N ARG A 245 23.49 -15.64 22.71
CA ARG A 245 23.09 -15.67 24.11
C ARG A 245 21.82 -16.49 24.32
N ASP A 246 20.78 -16.24 23.54
CA ASP A 246 19.49 -16.93 23.66
C ASP A 246 19.68 -18.43 23.36
N ILE A 247 20.45 -18.79 22.32
CA ILE A 247 20.80 -20.20 22.02
C ILE A 247 21.51 -20.84 23.22
N ARG A 248 22.52 -20.19 23.79
CA ARG A 248 23.26 -20.73 24.95
C ARG A 248 22.35 -20.97 26.15
N LEU A 249 21.54 -19.97 26.51
CA LEU A 249 20.65 -20.05 27.67
C LEU A 249 19.56 -21.11 27.49
N LEU A 250 18.90 -21.12 26.34
CA LEU A 250 17.82 -22.07 26.05
C LEU A 250 18.32 -23.50 25.85
N THR A 251 19.55 -23.68 25.35
CA THR A 251 20.19 -25.01 25.27
C THR A 251 20.35 -25.61 26.67
N GLU A 252 20.83 -24.84 27.64
CA GLU A 252 20.93 -25.31 29.03
C GLU A 252 19.54 -25.52 29.65
N GLU A 253 18.56 -24.64 29.40
CA GLU A 253 17.18 -24.82 29.89
C GLU A 253 16.55 -26.12 29.35
N VAL A 254 16.74 -26.43 28.07
CA VAL A 254 16.25 -27.68 27.47
C VAL A 254 16.96 -28.91 28.05
N LYS A 255 18.25 -28.82 28.36
CA LYS A 255 18.98 -29.93 29.02
C LYS A 255 18.46 -30.18 30.43
N GLU A 256 18.25 -29.12 31.21
CA GLU A 256 17.72 -29.23 32.58
C GLU A 256 16.24 -29.64 32.60
N GLN A 257 15.46 -29.17 31.62
CA GLN A 257 14.02 -29.39 31.52
C GLN A 257 13.62 -29.91 30.11
N PRO A 258 13.85 -31.20 29.81
CA PRO A 258 13.62 -31.76 28.45
C PRO A 258 12.18 -31.74 27.94
N ASN A 259 11.21 -31.46 28.82
CA ASN A 259 9.78 -31.33 28.47
C ASN A 259 9.27 -29.89 28.57
N ASN A 260 10.16 -28.90 28.73
CA ASN A 260 9.78 -27.48 28.66
C ASN A 260 9.57 -27.09 27.19
N GLY A 261 8.32 -27.14 26.74
CA GLY A 261 7.99 -26.88 25.35
C GLY A 261 8.29 -25.44 24.93
N ARG A 262 8.09 -24.44 25.79
CA ARG A 262 8.40 -23.03 25.48
C ARG A 262 9.89 -22.83 25.21
N ALA A 263 10.76 -23.47 25.99
CA ALA A 263 12.21 -23.43 25.75
C ALA A 263 12.59 -24.07 24.39
N HIS A 264 11.97 -25.19 24.02
CA HIS A 264 12.16 -25.80 22.69
C HIS A 264 11.71 -24.88 21.56
N PHE A 265 10.55 -24.23 21.72
CA PHE A 265 10.00 -23.30 20.75
C PHE A 265 10.96 -22.13 20.48
N TYR A 266 11.41 -21.44 21.53
CA TYR A 266 12.30 -20.31 21.36
C TYR A 266 13.71 -20.72 20.95
N LEU A 267 14.22 -21.88 21.37
CA LEU A 267 15.54 -22.35 20.91
C LEU A 267 15.51 -22.63 19.40
N ALA A 268 14.41 -23.24 18.92
CA ALA A 268 14.19 -23.45 17.50
C ALA A 268 14.10 -22.12 16.74
N GLN A 269 13.38 -21.14 17.30
CA GLN A 269 13.25 -19.80 16.75
C GLN A 269 14.63 -19.12 16.62
N SER A 270 15.45 -19.16 17.66
CA SER A 270 16.79 -18.58 17.65
C SER A 270 17.73 -19.25 16.63
N TYR A 271 17.68 -20.58 16.48
CA TYR A 271 18.45 -21.27 15.44
C TYR A 271 17.99 -20.90 14.03
N LYS A 272 16.67 -20.84 13.79
CA LYS A 272 16.11 -20.39 12.51
C LYS A 272 16.58 -18.97 12.18
N ASP A 273 16.45 -18.05 13.13
CA ASP A 273 16.79 -16.62 12.94
C ASP A 273 18.31 -16.40 12.81
N SER A 274 19.11 -17.38 13.22
CA SER A 274 20.56 -17.43 13.00
C SER A 274 20.96 -18.18 11.71
N GLY A 275 20.01 -18.43 10.80
CA GLY A 275 20.27 -19.10 9.52
C GLY A 275 20.59 -20.59 9.62
N GLN A 276 20.19 -21.27 10.69
CA GLN A 276 20.48 -22.69 10.95
C GLN A 276 19.19 -23.54 11.00
N PRO A 277 18.43 -23.65 9.89
CA PRO A 277 17.15 -24.39 9.86
C PRO A 277 17.31 -25.87 10.23
N GLU A 278 18.44 -26.49 9.87
CA GLU A 278 18.78 -27.88 10.20
C GLU A 278 18.71 -28.17 11.72
N LYS A 279 19.16 -27.20 12.54
CA LYS A 279 19.13 -27.30 14.01
C LYS A 279 17.76 -26.95 14.58
N ALA A 280 17.01 -26.07 13.93
CA ALA A 280 15.68 -25.66 14.36
C ALA A 280 14.62 -26.76 14.18
N ILE A 281 14.69 -27.52 13.09
CA ILE A 281 13.71 -28.58 12.75
C ILE A 281 13.48 -29.60 13.88
N PRO A 282 14.50 -30.27 14.44
CA PRO A 282 14.27 -31.26 15.50
C PRO A 282 13.63 -30.63 16.75
N LEU A 283 13.95 -29.38 17.05
CA LEU A 283 13.40 -28.66 18.22
C LEU A 283 11.93 -28.26 18.01
N PHE A 284 11.54 -27.79 16.82
CA PHE A 284 10.13 -27.54 16.52
C PHE A 284 9.32 -28.83 16.51
N LYS A 285 9.84 -29.93 15.97
CA LYS A 285 9.19 -31.26 16.07
C LYS A 285 8.99 -31.66 17.53
N ARG A 286 10.03 -31.46 18.36
CA ARG A 286 9.95 -31.75 19.78
C ARG A 286 8.93 -30.86 20.52
N ARG A 287 8.85 -29.57 20.18
CA ARG A 287 7.79 -28.68 20.69
C ARG A 287 6.39 -29.21 20.37
N ILE A 288 6.18 -29.70 19.15
CA ILE A 288 4.89 -30.26 18.73
C ILE A 288 4.54 -31.52 19.53
N GLU A 289 5.50 -32.42 19.74
CA GLU A 289 5.32 -33.64 20.54
C GLU A 289 4.98 -33.34 22.02
N ILE A 290 5.62 -32.33 22.61
CA ILE A 290 5.38 -31.92 24.00
C ILE A 290 3.95 -31.34 24.16
N GLY A 291 3.41 -30.71 23.13
CA GLY A 291 2.12 -30.02 23.21
C GLY A 291 2.19 -28.74 24.05
N GLY A 292 1.08 -28.37 24.71
CA GLY A 292 0.96 -27.15 25.53
C GLY A 292 0.12 -26.07 24.84
N TRP A 293 0.52 -24.80 24.95
CA TRP A 293 -0.22 -23.70 24.34
C TRP A 293 -0.31 -23.88 22.83
N TYR A 294 -1.54 -23.99 22.33
CA TYR A 294 -1.84 -24.42 20.97
C TYR A 294 -1.29 -23.45 19.91
N GLU A 295 -1.19 -22.15 20.21
CA GLU A 295 -0.65 -21.18 19.25
C GLU A 295 0.84 -21.38 18.99
N GLU A 296 1.65 -21.66 20.03
CA GLU A 296 3.07 -22.00 19.87
C GLU A 296 3.24 -23.33 19.12
N VAL A 297 2.36 -24.31 19.36
CA VAL A 297 2.39 -25.60 18.65
C VAL A 297 2.00 -25.42 17.18
N TRP A 298 0.99 -24.61 16.88
CA TRP A 298 0.62 -24.25 15.50
C TRP A 298 1.75 -23.50 14.80
N TYR A 299 2.33 -22.50 15.47
CA TYR A 299 3.41 -21.70 14.92
C TYR A 299 4.66 -22.55 14.66
N SER A 300 4.89 -23.60 15.45
CA SER A 300 5.96 -24.58 15.20
C SER A 300 5.75 -25.34 13.88
N HIS A 301 4.52 -25.70 13.52
CA HIS A 301 4.22 -26.30 12.21
C HIS A 301 4.51 -25.31 11.06
N TYR A 302 4.08 -24.06 11.22
CA TYR A 302 4.33 -23.01 10.25
C TYR A 302 5.83 -22.75 10.05
N MET A 303 6.61 -22.69 11.15
CA MET A 303 8.06 -22.52 11.10
C MET A 303 8.78 -23.74 10.54
N LEU A 304 8.32 -24.97 10.81
CA LEU A 304 8.84 -26.16 10.13
C LEU A 304 8.70 -26.03 8.62
N GLY A 305 7.54 -25.60 8.14
CA GLY A 305 7.33 -25.30 6.72
C GLY A 305 8.38 -24.31 6.19
N LYS A 306 8.59 -23.17 6.87
CA LYS A 306 9.60 -22.18 6.47
C LYS A 306 11.04 -22.71 6.53
N CYS A 307 11.37 -23.54 7.52
CA CYS A 307 12.69 -24.17 7.61
C CYS A 307 12.94 -25.13 6.45
N TYR A 308 11.95 -25.95 6.07
CA TYR A 308 12.07 -26.84 4.91
C TYR A 308 12.13 -26.08 3.59
N ASP A 309 11.45 -24.93 3.47
CA ASP A 309 11.63 -24.05 2.30
C ASP A 309 13.06 -23.52 2.18
N ALA A 310 13.66 -23.09 3.30
CA ALA A 310 15.05 -22.63 3.34
C ALA A 310 16.06 -23.75 2.96
N LEU A 311 15.66 -25.02 3.09
CA LEU A 311 16.42 -26.18 2.63
C LEU A 311 16.03 -26.65 1.23
N HIS A 312 15.17 -25.90 0.53
CA HIS A 312 14.62 -26.24 -0.78
C HIS A 312 13.87 -27.58 -0.85
N ASP A 313 13.34 -28.05 0.29
CA ASP A 313 12.52 -29.26 0.38
C ASP A 313 11.03 -28.90 0.30
N GLU A 314 10.54 -28.76 -0.93
CA GLU A 314 9.14 -28.40 -1.22
C GLU A 314 8.15 -29.40 -0.61
N HIS A 315 8.47 -30.70 -0.59
CA HIS A 315 7.56 -31.74 -0.11
C HIS A 315 7.31 -31.60 1.40
N ASN A 316 8.38 -31.50 2.19
CA ASN A 316 8.23 -31.33 3.63
C ASN A 316 7.69 -29.94 3.97
N MET A 317 8.06 -28.89 3.22
CA MET A 317 7.49 -27.56 3.38
C MET A 317 5.96 -27.61 3.29
N GLU A 318 5.43 -28.15 2.20
CA GLU A 318 3.99 -28.23 1.98
C GLU A 318 3.28 -29.12 2.99
N PHE A 319 3.91 -30.25 3.36
CA PHE A 319 3.39 -31.16 4.38
C PHE A 319 3.20 -30.46 5.72
N TRP A 320 4.22 -29.77 6.23
CA TRP A 320 4.16 -29.11 7.54
C TRP A 320 3.22 -27.89 7.54
N MET A 321 3.13 -27.17 6.41
CA MET A 321 2.16 -26.10 6.23
C MET A 321 0.72 -26.64 6.35
N ASN A 322 0.39 -27.75 5.66
CA ASN A 322 -0.94 -28.37 5.78
C ASN A 322 -1.20 -28.94 7.18
N LYS A 323 -0.20 -29.55 7.84
CA LYS A 323 -0.34 -30.01 9.23
C LYS A 323 -0.69 -28.89 10.20
N GLY A 324 -0.08 -27.71 10.03
CA GLY A 324 -0.48 -26.52 10.80
C GLY A 324 -1.94 -26.14 10.53
N PHE A 325 -2.38 -26.20 9.27
CA PHE A 325 -3.76 -25.84 8.92
C PHE A 325 -4.78 -26.84 9.47
N ASP A 326 -4.49 -28.14 9.40
CA ASP A 326 -5.33 -29.19 9.98
C ASP A 326 -5.49 -29.01 11.49
N MET A 327 -4.43 -28.57 12.17
CA MET A 327 -4.43 -28.31 13.60
C MET A 327 -5.27 -27.08 13.98
N HIS A 328 -5.15 -25.98 13.22
CA HIS A 328 -5.89 -24.74 13.49
C HIS A 328 -6.36 -24.09 12.17
N PRO A 329 -7.51 -24.53 11.63
CA PRO A 329 -8.00 -24.06 10.33
C PRO A 329 -8.42 -22.59 10.29
N ARG A 330 -8.41 -21.88 11.43
CA ARG A 330 -8.71 -20.44 11.47
C ARG A 330 -7.46 -19.56 11.34
N ARG A 331 -6.26 -20.17 11.31
CA ARG A 331 -5.00 -19.49 11.05
C ARG A 331 -4.48 -19.87 9.67
N THR A 332 -4.54 -18.93 8.74
CA THR A 332 -4.28 -19.16 7.31
C THR A 332 -2.95 -18.66 6.81
N GLU A 333 -2.05 -18.17 7.68
CA GLU A 333 -0.75 -17.65 7.23
C GLU A 333 0.06 -18.72 6.48
N ASN A 334 0.03 -19.96 6.95
CA ASN A 334 0.59 -21.13 6.29
C ASN A 334 -0.08 -21.43 4.92
N ILE A 335 -1.40 -21.32 4.82
CA ILE A 335 -2.12 -21.54 3.56
C ILE A 335 -1.82 -20.43 2.57
N TYR A 336 -1.82 -19.18 3.01
CA TYR A 336 -1.43 -18.04 2.20
C TYR A 336 0.00 -18.20 1.67
N TYR A 337 0.93 -18.66 2.52
CA TYR A 337 2.29 -18.97 2.11
C TYR A 337 2.32 -19.97 0.94
N LEU A 338 1.52 -21.04 1.00
CA LEU A 338 1.40 -22.00 -0.11
C LEU A 338 0.80 -21.38 -1.38
N VAL A 339 -0.20 -20.49 -1.25
CA VAL A 339 -0.76 -19.75 -2.40
C VAL A 339 0.33 -18.97 -3.11
N HIS A 340 1.06 -18.15 -2.36
CA HIS A 340 2.12 -17.32 -2.88
C HIS A 340 3.24 -18.16 -3.52
N TYR A 341 3.70 -19.18 -2.81
CA TYR A 341 4.78 -20.06 -3.24
C TYR A 341 4.49 -20.72 -4.59
N PHE A 342 3.33 -21.39 -4.69
CA PHE A 342 2.97 -22.10 -5.91
C PHE A 342 2.60 -21.15 -7.05
N ARG A 343 2.09 -19.94 -6.76
CA ARG A 343 1.89 -18.91 -7.79
C ARG A 343 3.22 -18.48 -8.39
N VAL A 344 4.23 -18.17 -7.55
CA VAL A 344 5.56 -17.74 -8.02
C VAL A 344 6.24 -18.81 -8.87
N LYS A 345 6.05 -20.10 -8.55
CA LYS A 345 6.53 -21.23 -9.37
C LYS A 345 5.69 -21.52 -10.63
N GLY A 346 4.61 -20.77 -10.88
CA GLY A 346 3.71 -21.01 -12.02
C GLY A 346 2.81 -22.24 -11.86
N GLN A 347 2.76 -22.87 -10.69
CA GLN A 347 1.86 -23.99 -10.37
C GLN A 347 0.45 -23.47 -10.03
N ASN A 348 -0.17 -22.76 -10.96
CA ASN A 348 -1.36 -21.94 -10.74
C ASN A 348 -2.57 -22.72 -10.21
N TYR A 349 -2.82 -23.95 -10.68
CA TYR A 349 -3.92 -24.78 -10.20
C TYR A 349 -3.76 -25.17 -8.72
N LYS A 350 -2.53 -25.47 -8.31
CA LYS A 350 -2.20 -25.84 -6.93
C LYS A 350 -2.28 -24.62 -6.00
N ALA A 351 -1.75 -23.48 -6.45
CA ALA A 351 -1.92 -22.21 -5.76
C ALA A 351 -3.40 -21.85 -5.59
N TYR A 352 -4.22 -22.02 -6.64
CA TYR A 352 -5.64 -21.73 -6.59
C TYR A 352 -6.41 -22.66 -5.65
N HIS A 353 -6.04 -23.95 -5.58
CA HIS A 353 -6.59 -24.86 -4.58
C HIS A 353 -6.38 -24.33 -3.15
N TYR A 354 -5.16 -23.89 -2.82
CA TYR A 354 -4.87 -23.29 -1.51
C TYR A 354 -5.58 -21.96 -1.30
N TYR A 355 -5.72 -21.15 -2.35
CA TYR A 355 -6.47 -19.90 -2.30
C TYR A 355 -7.93 -20.15 -1.90
N LEU A 356 -8.57 -21.15 -2.50
CA LEU A 356 -9.94 -21.52 -2.16
C LEU A 356 -10.07 -22.03 -0.72
N LYS A 357 -9.05 -22.70 -0.16
CA LYS A 357 -9.04 -23.10 1.26
C LYS A 357 -8.98 -21.91 2.21
N GLY A 358 -8.25 -20.85 1.86
CA GLY A 358 -7.92 -19.73 2.76
C GLY A 358 -8.81 -18.49 2.65
N LYS A 359 -9.30 -18.15 1.45
CA LYS A 359 -9.83 -16.82 1.11
C LYS A 359 -11.02 -16.31 1.94
N ASP A 360 -11.82 -17.22 2.52
CA ASP A 360 -13.05 -16.87 3.25
C ASP A 360 -12.86 -16.93 4.77
N ILE A 361 -11.64 -17.22 5.26
CA ILE A 361 -11.36 -17.33 6.68
C ILE A 361 -11.08 -15.92 7.25
N PRO A 362 -11.84 -15.48 8.28
CA PRO A 362 -11.70 -14.15 8.84
C PRO A 362 -10.51 -14.06 9.81
N TYR A 363 -10.13 -12.82 10.16
CA TYR A 363 -9.12 -12.54 11.17
C TYR A 363 -9.37 -13.30 12.50
N PRO A 364 -8.35 -13.98 13.07
CA PRO A 364 -8.48 -14.85 14.23
C PRO A 364 -8.52 -14.05 15.54
N LYS A 365 -9.69 -13.50 15.89
CA LYS A 365 -9.87 -12.57 17.04
C LYS A 365 -9.45 -13.08 18.42
N ASN A 366 -9.33 -14.39 18.60
CA ASN A 366 -9.02 -15.01 19.90
C ASN A 366 -7.55 -15.44 20.02
N ASP A 367 -6.79 -15.33 18.94
CA ASP A 367 -5.37 -15.66 18.92
C ASP A 367 -4.55 -14.40 19.16
N MET A 368 -3.31 -14.57 19.60
CA MET A 368 -2.42 -13.46 19.92
C MET A 368 -0.98 -13.65 19.43
N LEU A 369 -0.54 -14.87 19.16
CA LEU A 369 0.85 -15.16 18.81
C LEU A 369 1.12 -14.86 17.33
N PHE A 370 1.82 -13.75 17.09
CA PHE A 370 2.47 -13.40 15.80
C PHE A 370 1.53 -13.46 14.58
N ILE A 371 0.31 -12.94 14.70
CA ILE A 371 -0.65 -12.94 13.60
C ILE A 371 -0.19 -11.99 12.49
N GLU A 372 -0.09 -12.49 11.26
CA GLU A 372 0.20 -11.69 10.06
C GLU A 372 -1.12 -11.06 9.55
N GLY A 373 -1.52 -9.93 10.15
CA GLY A 373 -2.84 -9.33 9.94
C GLY A 373 -3.19 -9.00 8.48
N ASN A 374 -2.20 -8.62 7.68
CA ASN A 374 -2.35 -8.28 6.27
C ASN A 374 -2.91 -9.44 5.41
N ILE A 375 -2.71 -10.68 5.85
CA ILE A 375 -3.21 -11.85 5.12
C ILE A 375 -4.75 -11.88 5.09
N TYR A 376 -5.37 -11.39 6.16
CA TYR A 376 -6.82 -11.43 6.39
C TYR A 376 -7.57 -10.22 5.83
N ASP A 377 -6.87 -9.13 5.49
CA ASP A 377 -7.48 -7.86 5.08
C ASP A 377 -7.18 -7.50 3.60
N GLY A 378 -6.51 -8.36 2.83
CA GLY A 378 -6.38 -8.13 1.39
C GLY A 378 -5.45 -9.03 0.59
N MET A 379 -4.54 -9.78 1.20
CA MET A 379 -3.55 -10.55 0.42
C MET A 379 -4.17 -11.72 -0.35
N PHE A 380 -5.18 -12.43 0.17
CA PHE A 380 -5.88 -13.47 -0.63
C PHE A 380 -6.56 -12.88 -1.89
N PRO A 381 -7.38 -11.81 -1.78
CA PRO A 381 -7.89 -11.11 -2.96
C PRO A 381 -6.80 -10.67 -3.94
N TYR A 382 -5.65 -10.23 -3.45
CA TYR A 382 -4.51 -9.86 -4.30
C TYR A 382 -4.01 -11.05 -5.13
N GLU A 383 -3.80 -12.22 -4.52
CA GLU A 383 -3.37 -13.42 -5.24
C GLU A 383 -4.37 -13.82 -6.34
N ASN A 384 -5.68 -13.65 -6.10
CA ASN A 384 -6.71 -13.92 -7.11
C ASN A 384 -6.63 -12.99 -8.33
N THR A 385 -6.12 -11.76 -8.18
CA THR A 385 -5.90 -10.86 -9.33
C THR A 385 -4.90 -11.42 -10.34
N VAL A 386 -4.11 -12.42 -9.95
CA VAL A 386 -3.20 -13.16 -10.82
C VAL A 386 -3.76 -14.53 -11.17
N LEU A 387 -4.10 -15.33 -10.15
CA LEU A 387 -4.44 -16.74 -10.33
C LEU A 387 -5.70 -16.96 -11.18
N ALA A 388 -6.68 -16.05 -11.10
CA ALA A 388 -7.98 -16.22 -11.75
C ALA A 388 -7.89 -16.45 -13.27
N CYS A 389 -6.85 -15.92 -13.94
CA CYS A 389 -6.71 -16.04 -15.40
C CYS A 389 -6.05 -17.36 -15.86
N TYR A 390 -5.40 -18.08 -14.94
CA TYR A 390 -4.64 -19.29 -15.26
C TYR A 390 -5.39 -20.59 -14.97
N VAL A 391 -6.54 -20.50 -14.31
CA VAL A 391 -7.35 -21.66 -13.92
C VAL A 391 -8.60 -21.79 -14.79
N THR A 392 -9.12 -23.01 -14.90
CA THR A 392 -10.32 -23.31 -15.67
C THR A 392 -11.56 -22.61 -15.11
N GLY A 393 -12.47 -22.19 -15.99
CA GLY A 393 -13.79 -21.66 -15.61
C GLY A 393 -13.87 -20.14 -15.51
N LYS A 394 -12.77 -19.42 -15.76
CA LYS A 394 -12.76 -17.96 -15.89
C LYS A 394 -12.16 -17.55 -17.23
N SER A 395 -12.85 -16.66 -17.93
CA SER A 395 -12.31 -15.97 -19.10
C SER A 395 -11.33 -14.88 -18.68
N LYS A 396 -10.50 -14.38 -19.61
CA LYS A 396 -9.68 -13.18 -19.37
C LYS A 396 -10.53 -12.00 -18.88
N GLN A 397 -11.75 -11.88 -19.39
CA GLN A 397 -12.68 -10.82 -19.02
C GLN A 397 -13.19 -10.99 -17.57
N ASP A 398 -13.41 -12.22 -17.10
CA ASP A 398 -13.75 -12.48 -15.70
C ASP A 398 -12.57 -12.11 -14.78
N SER A 399 -11.35 -12.47 -15.16
CA SER A 399 -10.15 -12.09 -14.41
C SER A 399 -9.92 -10.58 -14.37
N LEU A 400 -10.21 -9.89 -15.49
CA LEU A 400 -10.19 -8.43 -15.54
C LEU A 400 -11.22 -7.82 -14.58
N CYS A 401 -12.43 -8.39 -14.50
CA CYS A 401 -13.45 -7.93 -13.55
C CYS A 401 -13.03 -8.14 -12.09
N ASP A 402 -12.43 -9.28 -11.76
CA ASP A 402 -11.88 -9.54 -10.42
C ASP A 402 -10.79 -8.51 -10.05
N LEU A 403 -9.90 -8.23 -10.98
CA LEU A 403 -8.83 -7.24 -10.83
C LEU A 403 -9.40 -5.83 -10.59
N ILE A 404 -10.41 -5.44 -11.36
CA ILE A 404 -11.11 -4.16 -11.20
C ILE A 404 -11.83 -4.08 -9.85
N SER A 405 -12.45 -5.18 -9.42
CA SER A 405 -13.08 -5.27 -8.10
C SER A 405 -12.05 -5.00 -6.98
N TYR A 406 -10.84 -5.55 -7.11
CA TYR A 406 -9.74 -5.29 -6.17
C TYR A 406 -9.38 -3.79 -6.11
N ILE A 407 -9.20 -3.14 -7.27
CA ILE A 407 -8.92 -1.71 -7.36
C ILE A 407 -10.04 -0.90 -6.70
N ASN A 408 -11.30 -1.20 -7.01
CA ASN A 408 -12.46 -0.46 -6.52
C ASN A 408 -12.68 -0.61 -5.01
N LYS A 409 -12.27 -1.73 -4.41
CA LYS A 409 -12.29 -1.94 -2.95
C LYS A 409 -11.22 -1.13 -2.21
N LYS A 410 -10.29 -0.47 -2.93
CA LYS A 410 -9.20 0.33 -2.36
C LYS A 410 -8.33 -0.48 -1.37
N ILE A 411 -8.13 -1.77 -1.67
CA ILE A 411 -7.26 -2.63 -0.87
C ILE A 411 -5.81 -2.13 -1.03
N PRO A 412 -5.07 -1.87 0.07
CA PRO A 412 -3.82 -1.12 0.00
C PRO A 412 -2.62 -1.95 -0.48
N TYR A 413 -2.74 -3.28 -0.54
CA TYR A 413 -1.62 -4.16 -0.85
C TYR A 413 -1.34 -4.22 -2.35
N HIS A 414 -0.09 -4.00 -2.74
CA HIS A 414 0.42 -4.19 -4.11
C HIS A 414 -0.41 -3.53 -5.23
N ILE A 415 -1.09 -2.41 -4.94
CA ILE A 415 -2.03 -1.79 -5.89
C ILE A 415 -1.39 -1.40 -7.24
N ASN A 416 -0.12 -1.00 -7.25
CA ASN A 416 0.60 -0.69 -8.47
C ASN A 416 0.77 -1.92 -9.37
N ASN A 417 1.13 -3.07 -8.79
CA ASN A 417 1.22 -4.34 -9.52
C ASN A 417 -0.14 -4.72 -10.12
N VAL A 418 -1.23 -4.53 -9.37
CA VAL A 418 -2.58 -4.81 -9.84
C VAL A 418 -2.93 -3.92 -11.03
N TRP A 419 -2.57 -2.63 -10.99
CA TRP A 419 -2.74 -1.74 -12.14
C TRP A 419 -1.91 -2.16 -13.36
N ASP A 420 -0.68 -2.61 -13.16
CA ASP A 420 0.18 -3.05 -14.27
C ASP A 420 -0.32 -4.34 -14.92
N ASN A 421 -0.91 -5.23 -14.12
CA ASN A 421 -1.47 -6.51 -14.56
C ASN A 421 -2.71 -6.37 -15.44
N LEU A 422 -3.45 -5.26 -15.33
CA LEU A 422 -4.62 -4.98 -16.18
C LEU A 422 -4.32 -5.15 -17.68
N HIS A 423 -3.10 -4.79 -18.09
CA HIS A 423 -2.61 -4.96 -19.47
C HIS A 423 -2.77 -6.41 -19.98
N TYR A 424 -2.47 -7.41 -19.16
CA TYR A 424 -2.46 -8.81 -19.58
C TYR A 424 -3.87 -9.40 -19.77
N TYR A 425 -4.88 -8.80 -19.12
CA TYR A 425 -6.27 -9.27 -19.18
C TYR A 425 -7.14 -8.47 -20.12
N THR A 426 -6.70 -7.27 -20.47
CA THR A 426 -7.42 -6.42 -21.42
C THR A 426 -7.32 -7.02 -22.83
N GLN A 427 -8.45 -7.09 -23.52
CA GLN A 427 -8.55 -7.66 -24.86
C GLN A 427 -8.92 -6.59 -25.89
N PRO A 428 -8.38 -6.66 -27.12
CA PRO A 428 -8.85 -5.87 -28.25
C PRO A 428 -10.32 -6.10 -28.58
N LEU A 429 -11.02 -5.08 -29.04
CA LEU A 429 -12.38 -5.23 -29.58
C LEU A 429 -12.45 -6.12 -30.82
N THR A 430 -11.33 -6.32 -31.54
CA THR A 430 -11.23 -7.27 -32.65
C THR A 430 -11.15 -8.74 -32.20
N ASP A 431 -10.96 -9.02 -30.91
CA ASP A 431 -10.94 -10.39 -30.40
C ASP A 431 -12.31 -11.06 -30.50
N SER A 432 -12.29 -12.40 -30.51
CA SER A 432 -13.50 -13.25 -30.53
C SER A 432 -14.48 -12.97 -29.38
N THR A 433 -14.02 -12.41 -28.26
CA THR A 433 -14.85 -11.95 -27.14
C THR A 433 -15.85 -10.88 -27.56
N TYR A 434 -15.42 -9.91 -28.38
CA TYR A 434 -16.22 -8.74 -28.75
C TYR A 434 -16.72 -8.78 -30.20
N LYS A 435 -16.01 -9.51 -31.08
CA LYS A 435 -16.34 -9.69 -32.51
C LYS A 435 -16.43 -8.36 -33.27
N GLY A 436 -15.51 -7.44 -32.98
CA GLY A 436 -15.43 -6.14 -33.65
C GLY A 436 -14.88 -6.24 -35.07
N GLU A 437 -15.58 -5.58 -35.99
CA GLU A 437 -15.22 -5.42 -37.39
C GLU A 437 -14.35 -4.17 -37.55
N TYR A 438 -13.07 -4.36 -37.86
CA TYR A 438 -12.14 -3.26 -38.12
C TYR A 438 -12.21 -2.79 -39.58
N SER A 439 -12.16 -1.47 -39.79
CA SER A 439 -11.96 -0.86 -41.11
C SER A 439 -11.10 0.39 -41.02
N SER A 440 -10.10 0.50 -41.91
CA SER A 440 -9.31 1.73 -42.05
C SER A 440 -10.10 2.81 -42.80
N MET A 441 -9.96 4.07 -42.39
CA MET A 441 -10.49 5.20 -43.13
C MET A 441 -9.46 5.66 -44.17
N LEU A 442 -9.72 5.39 -45.45
CA LEU A 442 -8.84 5.76 -46.56
C LEU A 442 -8.97 7.26 -46.90
N LEU A 443 -8.48 8.09 -46.00
CA LEU A 443 -8.46 9.55 -46.13
C LEU A 443 -7.07 10.03 -46.56
N LYS A 444 -7.02 11.10 -47.36
CA LYS A 444 -5.76 11.65 -47.89
C LYS A 444 -5.06 12.55 -46.85
N ASP A 445 -3.75 12.42 -46.76
CA ASP A 445 -2.87 13.32 -46.03
C ASP A 445 -2.84 14.73 -46.68
N HIS A 446 -2.29 15.72 -45.97
CA HIS A 446 -2.18 17.10 -46.45
C HIS A 446 -0.77 17.66 -46.26
N GLU A 447 -0.05 17.90 -47.35
CA GLU A 447 1.35 18.39 -47.33
C GLU A 447 2.25 17.48 -46.45
N GLU A 448 3.03 18.04 -45.51
CA GLU A 448 3.81 17.28 -44.53
C GLU A 448 2.98 16.70 -43.37
N TYR A 449 1.66 16.95 -43.32
CA TYR A 449 0.81 16.51 -42.22
C TYR A 449 0.12 15.18 -42.51
N LYS A 450 0.18 14.28 -41.54
CA LYS A 450 -0.53 13.01 -41.53
C LYS A 450 -1.87 13.13 -40.84
N ILE A 451 -2.89 12.50 -41.40
CA ILE A 451 -4.21 12.47 -40.78
C ILE A 451 -4.22 11.60 -39.51
N SER A 452 -4.95 12.07 -38.49
CA SER A 452 -4.96 11.58 -37.11
C SER A 452 -6.39 11.36 -36.63
N SER A 453 -6.64 11.58 -35.34
CA SER A 453 -7.91 11.37 -34.65
C SER A 453 -9.07 12.14 -35.30
N CYS A 454 -10.26 11.55 -35.25
CA CYS A 454 -11.46 12.08 -35.87
C CYS A 454 -12.57 12.26 -34.84
N SER A 455 -13.12 13.47 -34.73
CA SER A 455 -14.34 13.75 -33.98
C SER A 455 -15.51 13.75 -34.95
N ILE A 456 -16.65 13.19 -34.54
CA ILE A 456 -17.87 13.13 -35.35
C ILE A 456 -19.05 13.74 -34.60
N GLN A 457 -20.00 14.31 -35.36
CA GLN A 457 -21.26 14.82 -34.82
C GLN A 457 -22.38 14.65 -35.87
N PRO A 458 -23.60 14.23 -35.47
CA PRO A 458 -24.78 14.31 -36.34
C PRO A 458 -24.96 15.74 -36.89
N TYR A 459 -25.11 15.87 -38.22
CA TYR A 459 -25.22 17.17 -38.90
C TYR A 459 -26.62 17.40 -39.49
N SER A 460 -27.17 16.41 -40.21
CA SER A 460 -28.51 16.53 -40.81
C SER A 460 -29.33 15.26 -40.65
N ALA A 461 -30.54 15.43 -40.12
CA ALA A 461 -31.53 14.36 -39.96
C ALA A 461 -32.26 14.00 -41.27
N THR A 462 -32.09 14.77 -42.36
CA THR A 462 -32.80 14.54 -43.63
C THR A 462 -31.89 14.48 -44.86
N ASP A 463 -30.70 15.06 -44.82
CA ASP A 463 -29.76 15.03 -45.96
C ASP A 463 -29.00 13.69 -45.97
N PRO A 464 -29.20 12.81 -46.98
CA PRO A 464 -28.56 11.50 -47.03
C PRO A 464 -27.05 11.55 -47.27
N ILE A 465 -26.53 12.67 -47.79
CA ILE A 465 -25.12 12.88 -48.09
C ILE A 465 -24.41 13.52 -46.89
N ARG A 466 -25.06 14.48 -46.22
CA ARG A 466 -24.47 15.21 -45.08
C ARG A 466 -25.05 14.78 -43.74
N ARG A 467 -25.08 13.48 -43.48
CA ARG A 467 -25.67 12.91 -42.25
C ARG A 467 -24.87 13.28 -41.02
N TYR A 468 -23.55 13.15 -41.11
CA TYR A 468 -22.61 13.50 -40.05
C TYR A 468 -21.56 14.46 -40.59
N ILE A 469 -21.06 15.31 -39.70
CA ILE A 469 -19.84 16.09 -39.93
C ILE A 469 -18.71 15.46 -39.12
N MET A 470 -17.54 15.39 -39.74
CA MET A 470 -16.32 14.90 -39.12
C MET A 470 -15.24 15.98 -39.15
N ASN A 471 -14.65 16.25 -37.99
CA ASN A 471 -13.37 16.97 -37.91
C ASN A 471 -12.23 15.96 -37.80
N THR A 472 -11.23 16.09 -38.66
CA THR A 472 -10.04 15.26 -38.67
C THR A 472 -8.84 16.09 -38.27
N ARG A 473 -8.13 15.67 -37.22
CA ARG A 473 -6.85 16.26 -36.82
C ARG A 473 -5.76 15.82 -37.80
N PHE A 474 -4.83 16.73 -38.08
CA PHE A 474 -3.62 16.48 -38.86
C PHE A 474 -2.40 16.76 -37.99
N VAL A 475 -1.38 15.89 -38.04
CA VAL A 475 -0.16 15.98 -37.23
C VAL A 475 1.09 15.95 -38.10
N ASN A 476 2.09 16.75 -37.75
CA ASN A 476 3.36 16.80 -38.47
C ASN A 476 4.43 15.80 -37.98
N TYR A 477 4.07 14.76 -37.24
CA TYR A 477 5.04 13.77 -36.71
C TYR A 477 4.63 12.31 -36.98
N SER A 478 5.58 11.40 -36.81
CA SER A 478 5.34 9.96 -36.70
C SER A 478 5.86 9.45 -35.37
N ILE A 479 5.27 8.35 -34.89
CA ILE A 479 5.74 7.63 -33.72
C ILE A 479 6.35 6.31 -34.18
N ASP A 480 7.61 6.06 -33.81
CA ASP A 480 8.30 4.82 -34.17
C ASP A 480 7.93 3.64 -33.24
N HIS A 481 8.53 2.47 -33.50
CA HIS A 481 8.30 1.27 -32.70
C HIS A 481 8.77 1.38 -31.24
N ASN A 482 9.69 2.30 -30.94
CA ASN A 482 10.15 2.61 -29.59
C ASN A 482 9.29 3.67 -28.89
N GLY A 483 8.28 4.22 -29.56
CA GLY A 483 7.43 5.28 -29.02
C GLY A 483 8.05 6.68 -29.12
N SER A 484 9.12 6.85 -29.92
CA SER A 484 9.77 8.16 -30.12
C SER A 484 9.05 8.97 -31.19
N TYR A 485 8.91 10.26 -30.95
CA TYR A 485 8.28 11.21 -31.87
C TYR A 485 9.32 11.73 -32.87
N HIS A 486 8.99 11.65 -34.16
CA HIS A 486 9.80 12.14 -35.27
C HIS A 486 9.05 13.25 -36.00
N MET A 487 9.37 14.50 -35.69
CA MET A 487 8.77 15.68 -36.30
C MET A 487 9.24 15.85 -37.74
N ARG A 488 8.33 16.24 -38.62
CA ARG A 488 8.59 16.46 -40.06
C ARG A 488 8.93 17.91 -40.39
N SER A 489 8.79 18.83 -39.41
CA SER A 489 9.20 20.22 -39.57
C SER A 489 10.65 20.43 -39.12
N ALA A 490 11.36 21.34 -39.80
CA ALA A 490 12.77 21.64 -39.55
C ALA A 490 13.03 22.28 -38.16
N ASP A 491 12.03 22.93 -37.57
CA ASP A 491 12.09 23.51 -36.23
C ASP A 491 11.90 22.48 -35.10
N GLY A 492 11.52 21.23 -35.43
CA GLY A 492 11.26 20.19 -34.46
C GLY A 492 10.01 20.42 -33.59
N HIS A 493 9.14 21.37 -33.95
CA HIS A 493 7.91 21.65 -33.20
C HIS A 493 6.80 20.64 -33.54
N VAL A 494 5.94 20.36 -32.57
CA VAL A 494 4.68 19.63 -32.79
C VAL A 494 3.67 20.61 -33.37
N LYS A 495 3.17 20.32 -34.57
CA LYS A 495 2.20 21.17 -35.27
C LYS A 495 0.97 20.39 -35.64
N THR A 496 -0.18 21.03 -35.47
CA THR A 496 -1.49 20.46 -35.81
C THR A 496 -2.29 21.38 -36.71
N LYS A 497 -3.09 20.76 -37.58
CA LYS A 497 -4.12 21.40 -38.40
C LYS A 497 -5.43 20.61 -38.26
N ASN A 498 -6.53 21.22 -38.63
CA ASN A 498 -7.85 20.58 -38.61
C ASN A 498 -8.48 20.64 -40.00
N GLY A 499 -9.20 19.58 -40.37
CA GLY A 499 -9.95 19.51 -41.63
C GLY A 499 -11.34 18.96 -41.39
N ARG A 500 -12.28 19.31 -42.27
CA ARG A 500 -13.67 18.87 -42.21
C ARG A 500 -14.03 18.00 -43.40
N LEU A 501 -14.93 17.06 -43.18
CA LEU A 501 -15.66 16.37 -44.25
C LEU A 501 -17.07 15.97 -43.77
N PHE A 502 -17.94 15.63 -44.72
CA PHE A 502 -19.23 15.01 -44.45
C PHE A 502 -19.19 13.50 -44.63
N LEU A 503 -20.01 12.79 -43.84
CA LEU A 503 -20.27 11.37 -43.95
C LEU A 503 -21.76 11.10 -44.18
N ASN A 504 -22.07 10.02 -44.91
CA ASN A 504 -23.43 9.51 -45.07
C ASN A 504 -23.89 8.67 -43.86
N ALA A 505 -25.08 8.06 -43.95
CA ALA A 505 -25.68 7.27 -42.86
C ALA A 505 -24.94 5.97 -42.54
N SER A 506 -24.02 5.54 -43.41
CA SER A 506 -23.15 4.37 -43.24
C SER A 506 -21.72 4.79 -42.88
N PHE A 507 -21.55 6.04 -42.43
CA PHE A 507 -20.27 6.65 -42.04
C PHE A 507 -19.21 6.69 -43.15
N GLN A 508 -19.63 6.62 -44.41
CA GLN A 508 -18.70 6.75 -45.54
C GLN A 508 -18.50 8.22 -45.91
N PRO A 509 -17.24 8.65 -46.17
CA PRO A 509 -16.95 9.99 -46.70
C PRO A 509 -17.74 10.29 -47.98
N THR A 510 -18.31 11.49 -48.05
CA THR A 510 -19.07 11.94 -49.24
C THR A 510 -18.39 13.06 -50.03
N GLU A 511 -17.25 13.54 -49.54
CA GLU A 511 -16.44 14.58 -50.16
C GLU A 511 -14.97 14.45 -49.74
N GLU A 512 -14.08 15.16 -50.42
CA GLU A 512 -12.70 15.33 -49.97
C GLU A 512 -12.62 16.28 -48.77
N ILE A 513 -11.56 16.12 -47.98
CA ILE A 513 -11.31 16.94 -46.79
C ILE A 513 -11.10 18.39 -47.21
N ARG A 514 -11.78 19.30 -46.51
CA ARG A 514 -11.51 20.74 -46.60
C ARG A 514 -10.81 21.21 -45.35
N MET A 515 -9.64 21.81 -45.50
CA MET A 515 -8.89 22.32 -44.35
C MET A 515 -9.64 23.48 -43.69
N MET A 516 -9.62 23.48 -42.35
CA MET A 516 -10.19 24.52 -41.51
C MET A 516 -9.13 25.57 -41.20
N ASN A 517 -9.46 26.84 -41.41
CA ASN A 517 -8.65 27.96 -40.93
C ASN A 517 -8.95 28.23 -39.45
N GLU A 518 -7.92 28.45 -38.64
CA GLU A 518 -8.06 28.71 -37.20
C GLU A 518 -7.75 30.18 -36.90
N ASP A 519 -8.78 30.98 -36.59
CA ASP A 519 -8.70 32.42 -36.35
C ASP A 519 -8.51 32.73 -34.86
N TYR A 520 -7.23 32.75 -34.43
CA TYR A 520 -6.81 33.15 -33.09
C TYR A 520 -5.37 33.68 -33.09
N VAL A 521 -5.02 34.43 -32.04
CA VAL A 521 -3.66 34.92 -31.82
C VAL A 521 -2.75 33.77 -31.42
N ARG A 522 -1.67 33.57 -32.17
CA ARG A 522 -0.66 32.53 -31.92
C ARG A 522 0.58 33.13 -31.24
N HIS A 523 1.06 32.48 -30.20
CA HIS A 523 2.31 32.80 -29.53
C HIS A 523 3.38 31.71 -29.80
N PRO A 524 4.69 32.03 -29.73
CA PRO A 524 5.74 31.04 -29.89
C PRO A 524 5.62 29.89 -28.87
N SER A 525 5.65 28.64 -29.35
CA SER A 525 5.52 27.42 -28.53
C SER A 525 6.08 26.22 -29.30
N HIS A 526 6.56 25.19 -28.58
CA HIS A 526 6.96 23.91 -29.18
C HIS A 526 5.77 23.00 -29.55
N ILE A 527 4.54 23.38 -29.17
CA ILE A 527 3.29 22.76 -29.61
C ILE A 527 2.39 23.86 -30.19
N GLU A 528 1.99 23.70 -31.44
CA GLU A 528 1.24 24.70 -32.22
C GLU A 528 -0.05 24.09 -32.80
N GLY A 529 -1.15 24.84 -32.71
CA GLY A 529 -2.45 24.46 -33.29
C GLY A 529 -3.43 23.89 -32.28
N MET A 530 -4.67 23.68 -32.75
CA MET A 530 -5.77 23.15 -31.95
C MET A 530 -5.71 21.61 -31.94
N GLU A 531 -5.32 21.03 -30.79
CA GLU A 531 -5.28 19.59 -30.58
C GLU A 531 -6.67 19.05 -30.17
N ASP A 532 -6.97 17.81 -30.57
CA ASP A 532 -8.11 17.04 -30.09
C ASP A 532 -9.46 17.77 -30.14
N VAL A 533 -9.71 18.44 -31.27
CA VAL A 533 -10.95 19.17 -31.54
C VAL A 533 -12.15 18.22 -31.42
N ARG A 534 -13.00 18.46 -30.41
CA ARG A 534 -14.27 17.77 -30.19
C ARG A 534 -15.42 18.67 -30.61
N LEU A 535 -16.21 18.22 -31.58
CA LEU A 535 -17.38 18.93 -32.05
C LEU A 535 -18.57 18.73 -31.11
N PHE A 536 -19.40 19.77 -30.94
CA PHE A 536 -20.68 19.68 -30.24
C PHE A 536 -21.64 20.79 -30.67
N TYR A 537 -22.94 20.59 -30.43
CA TYR A 537 -23.96 21.63 -30.63
C TYR A 537 -24.32 22.32 -29.32
N HIS A 538 -24.27 23.65 -29.35
CA HIS A 538 -24.77 24.50 -28.27
C HIS A 538 -25.64 25.62 -28.87
N GLU A 539 -26.90 25.70 -28.42
CA GLU A 539 -27.89 26.64 -28.95
C GLU A 539 -28.03 26.59 -30.49
N ASN A 540 -28.09 25.37 -31.05
CA ASN A 540 -28.15 25.10 -32.49
C ASN A 540 -26.94 25.59 -33.31
N LYS A 541 -25.87 26.06 -32.67
CA LYS A 541 -24.60 26.38 -33.32
C LYS A 541 -23.61 25.24 -33.12
N LEU A 542 -22.92 24.86 -34.20
CA LEU A 542 -21.82 23.91 -34.13
C LEU A 542 -20.60 24.62 -33.54
N ARG A 543 -20.06 24.07 -32.46
CA ARG A 543 -18.92 24.58 -31.70
C ARG A 543 -17.90 23.48 -31.49
N PHE A 544 -16.77 23.84 -30.90
CA PHE A 544 -15.73 22.89 -30.56
C PHE A 544 -15.09 23.18 -29.21
N THR A 545 -14.48 22.15 -28.62
CA THR A 545 -13.42 22.29 -27.60
C THR A 545 -12.14 21.69 -28.12
N ALA A 546 -11.01 22.31 -27.84
CA ALA A 546 -9.68 21.83 -28.23
C ALA A 546 -8.67 22.10 -27.12
N SER A 547 -7.64 21.27 -27.02
CA SER A 547 -6.46 21.60 -26.23
C SER A 547 -5.52 22.47 -27.06
N CYS A 548 -5.02 23.57 -26.48
CA CYS A 548 -4.16 24.49 -27.19
C CYS A 548 -3.08 25.03 -26.26
N LYS A 549 -1.83 25.07 -26.75
CA LYS A 549 -0.68 25.59 -25.98
C LYS A 549 -0.27 26.99 -26.44
N ASN A 550 -0.30 27.23 -27.75
CA ASN A 550 0.17 28.46 -28.37
C ASN A 550 -0.88 29.59 -28.42
N ILE A 551 -1.97 29.50 -27.65
CA ILE A 551 -2.97 30.57 -27.50
C ILE A 551 -2.69 31.47 -26.30
N THR A 552 -1.86 31.02 -25.35
CA THR A 552 -1.39 31.80 -24.20
C THR A 552 0.13 31.94 -24.21
N THR A 553 0.66 32.84 -23.39
CA THR A 553 2.11 33.10 -23.25
C THR A 553 2.73 32.45 -22.02
N ASP A 554 1.92 31.85 -21.14
CA ASP A 554 2.36 31.26 -19.86
C ASP A 554 2.86 29.81 -20.00
N GLY A 555 2.86 29.25 -21.22
CA GLY A 555 3.38 27.93 -21.52
C GLY A 555 2.46 26.76 -21.11
N LYS A 556 1.26 27.05 -20.61
CA LYS A 556 0.28 26.05 -20.20
C LYS A 556 -0.47 25.47 -21.38
N ILE A 557 -0.98 24.25 -21.23
CA ILE A 557 -1.97 23.71 -22.17
C ILE A 557 -3.35 24.03 -21.61
N VAL A 558 -4.15 24.76 -22.38
CA VAL A 558 -5.48 25.22 -21.97
C VAL A 558 -6.58 24.60 -22.83
N ILE A 559 -7.84 24.72 -22.39
CA ILE A 559 -9.00 24.41 -23.24
C ILE A 559 -9.43 25.67 -23.98
N ALA A 560 -9.44 25.60 -25.31
CA ALA A 560 -10.00 26.60 -26.20
C ALA A 560 -11.39 26.16 -26.68
N THR A 561 -12.28 27.13 -26.88
CA THR A 561 -13.60 26.91 -27.51
C THR A 561 -13.92 28.05 -28.49
N GLY A 562 -14.76 27.78 -29.47
CA GLY A 562 -15.18 28.75 -30.47
C GLY A 562 -16.28 28.21 -31.37
N ASP A 563 -16.61 28.97 -32.40
CA ASP A 563 -17.58 28.60 -33.43
C ASP A 563 -16.89 27.77 -34.52
N TYR A 564 -17.53 26.69 -34.96
CA TYR A 564 -17.08 25.84 -36.06
C TYR A 564 -17.94 26.13 -37.30
N VAL A 565 -17.46 27.01 -38.17
CA VAL A 565 -18.24 27.58 -39.29
C VAL A 565 -17.98 26.79 -40.57
N VAL A 566 -18.94 25.93 -40.91
CA VAL A 566 -18.79 24.91 -41.96
C VAL A 566 -18.73 25.53 -43.36
N GLU A 567 -19.52 26.57 -43.59
CA GLU A 567 -19.66 27.25 -44.88
C GLU A 567 -18.37 28.00 -45.25
N GLU A 568 -17.69 28.56 -44.26
CA GLU A 568 -16.45 29.32 -44.40
C GLU A 568 -15.19 28.44 -44.28
N ASN A 569 -15.34 27.18 -43.82
CA ASN A 569 -14.24 26.31 -43.37
C ASN A 569 -13.33 27.03 -42.36
N MET A 570 -13.94 27.63 -41.34
CA MET A 570 -13.24 28.47 -40.37
C MET A 570 -13.66 28.18 -38.94
N MET A 571 -12.69 28.14 -38.04
CA MET A 571 -12.84 28.12 -36.58
C MET A 571 -12.60 29.55 -36.11
N LYS A 572 -13.62 30.22 -35.56
CA LYS A 572 -13.56 31.65 -35.20
C LYS A 572 -14.17 31.93 -33.82
N ASN A 573 -14.02 33.17 -33.35
CA ASN A 573 -14.42 33.57 -32.00
C ASN A 573 -13.78 32.68 -30.92
N ILE A 574 -12.52 32.31 -31.13
CA ILE A 574 -11.79 31.37 -30.29
C ILE A 574 -11.38 32.07 -29.00
N ARG A 575 -11.73 31.46 -27.87
CA ARG A 575 -11.40 31.94 -26.53
C ARG A 575 -10.97 30.80 -25.61
N VAL A 576 -10.24 31.15 -24.57
CA VAL A 576 -9.75 30.21 -23.54
C VAL A 576 -10.81 30.04 -22.45
N LEU A 577 -11.02 28.82 -21.99
CA LEU A 577 -11.81 28.49 -20.82
C LEU A 577 -10.88 28.22 -19.64
N SER A 578 -11.13 28.92 -18.53
CA SER A 578 -10.39 28.75 -17.29
C SER A 578 -10.92 27.55 -16.49
N PRO A 579 -10.04 26.67 -15.99
CA PRO A 579 -10.45 25.56 -15.12
C PRO A 579 -11.02 26.06 -13.78
N PRO A 580 -11.72 25.18 -13.03
CA PRO A 580 -12.20 25.52 -11.68
C PRO A 580 -11.05 25.78 -10.71
N THR A 581 -9.90 25.16 -10.94
CA THR A 581 -8.66 25.31 -10.16
C THR A 581 -7.46 25.44 -11.10
N PRO A 582 -6.43 26.23 -10.76
CA PRO A 582 -5.23 26.34 -11.59
C PRO A 582 -4.58 24.97 -11.91
N SER A 583 -4.19 24.77 -13.17
CA SER A 583 -3.54 23.56 -13.68
C SER A 583 -2.59 23.92 -14.81
N GLU A 584 -1.52 23.14 -14.99
CA GLU A 584 -0.53 23.30 -16.07
C GLU A 584 -0.98 22.69 -17.39
N CYS A 585 -1.92 21.75 -17.34
CA CYS A 585 -2.36 20.99 -18.50
C CYS A 585 -3.83 20.63 -18.43
N GLU A 586 -4.64 21.36 -19.20
CA GLU A 586 -6.07 21.14 -19.37
C GLU A 586 -6.34 20.43 -20.70
N LYS A 587 -6.89 19.23 -20.61
CA LYS A 587 -7.25 18.37 -21.75
C LYS A 587 -8.55 17.64 -21.47
N ASN A 588 -9.17 17.12 -22.51
CA ASN A 588 -10.21 16.09 -22.42
C ASN A 588 -11.53 16.49 -21.73
N TRP A 589 -11.90 17.77 -21.77
CA TRP A 589 -13.23 18.21 -21.33
C TRP A 589 -14.29 17.72 -22.32
N VAL A 590 -15.40 17.16 -21.81
CA VAL A 590 -16.46 16.57 -22.63
C VAL A 590 -17.74 17.37 -22.45
N TYR A 591 -18.30 17.89 -23.56
CA TYR A 591 -19.53 18.69 -23.53
C TYR A 591 -20.74 17.86 -23.08
N VAL A 592 -21.58 18.49 -22.25
CA VAL A 592 -22.84 17.95 -21.75
C VAL A 592 -23.99 18.89 -22.14
N PRO A 593 -24.93 18.44 -22.98
CA PRO A 593 -26.16 19.19 -23.22
C PRO A 593 -26.97 19.40 -21.94
N SER A 594 -27.43 20.62 -21.69
CA SER A 594 -28.25 20.97 -20.51
C SER A 594 -29.56 20.19 -20.40
N ARG A 595 -30.09 19.66 -21.53
CA ARG A 595 -31.25 18.77 -21.55
C ARG A 595 -31.04 17.45 -20.78
N TYR A 596 -29.80 17.07 -20.50
CA TYR A 596 -29.44 15.88 -19.71
C TYR A 596 -29.16 16.19 -18.24
N LEU A 597 -29.40 17.43 -17.81
CA LEU A 597 -29.15 17.93 -16.45
C LEU A 597 -30.45 18.43 -15.81
N THR A 598 -31.53 17.67 -15.96
CA THR A 598 -32.90 18.07 -15.57
C THR A 598 -33.11 18.15 -14.05
N HIS A 599 -32.24 17.51 -13.26
CA HIS A 599 -32.24 17.57 -11.80
C HIS A 599 -31.80 18.93 -11.25
N LEU A 600 -31.20 19.80 -12.07
CA LEU A 600 -30.81 21.14 -11.68
C LEU A 600 -31.96 22.12 -11.93
N ASN A 601 -32.38 22.82 -10.87
CA ASN A 601 -33.61 23.60 -10.84
C ASN A 601 -33.44 25.10 -11.20
N GLY A 602 -32.43 25.48 -12.01
CA GLY A 602 -32.16 26.91 -12.26
C GLY A 602 -31.17 27.25 -13.39
N ASP A 603 -30.56 28.42 -13.26
CA ASP A 603 -29.60 29.02 -14.21
C ASP A 603 -28.21 28.35 -14.18
N GLU A 604 -27.95 27.46 -13.21
CA GLU A 604 -26.64 26.83 -13.02
C GLU A 604 -26.12 26.15 -14.29
N ALA A 605 -26.99 25.41 -14.99
CA ALA A 605 -26.65 24.67 -16.21
C ALA A 605 -27.47 25.08 -17.44
N LYS A 606 -28.69 25.60 -17.25
CA LYS A 606 -29.62 25.93 -18.33
C LYS A 606 -29.07 27.06 -19.20
N GLY A 607 -29.12 26.87 -20.52
CA GLY A 607 -28.57 27.84 -21.49
C GLY A 607 -27.05 28.01 -21.46
N ARG A 608 -26.32 27.28 -20.60
CA ARG A 608 -24.87 27.37 -20.49
C ARG A 608 -24.18 26.19 -21.18
N MET A 609 -22.92 26.38 -21.55
CA MET A 609 -22.07 25.26 -21.96
C MET A 609 -21.66 24.49 -20.70
N ASN A 610 -21.99 23.20 -20.64
CA ASN A 610 -21.61 22.33 -19.53
C ASN A 610 -20.55 21.33 -19.99
N PHE A 611 -19.64 20.98 -19.09
CA PHE A 611 -18.54 20.06 -19.38
C PHE A 611 -18.31 19.09 -18.21
N ILE A 612 -18.09 17.81 -18.53
CA ILE A 612 -17.42 16.88 -17.62
C ILE A 612 -15.95 17.32 -17.54
N TYR A 613 -15.50 17.63 -16.32
CA TYR A 613 -14.14 18.08 -16.02
C TYR A 613 -13.26 16.97 -15.44
N GLY A 614 -13.83 16.17 -14.53
CA GLY A 614 -13.12 15.10 -13.83
C GLY A 614 -13.97 13.84 -13.77
N TRP A 615 -13.31 12.69 -13.58
CA TRP A 615 -13.92 11.36 -13.62
C TRP A 615 -13.86 10.61 -12.29
N ASN A 616 -13.01 11.02 -11.34
CA ASN A 616 -12.96 10.49 -9.98
C ASN A 616 -12.68 11.58 -8.93
N PRO A 617 -13.73 12.13 -8.27
CA PRO A 617 -15.15 11.92 -8.57
C PRO A 617 -15.53 12.44 -9.97
N LEU A 618 -16.66 11.99 -10.52
CA LEU A 618 -17.21 12.58 -11.74
C LEU A 618 -17.70 13.99 -11.40
N VAL A 619 -17.16 15.01 -12.07
CA VAL A 619 -17.54 16.42 -11.83
C VAL A 619 -17.96 17.11 -13.11
N ILE A 620 -19.10 17.80 -13.06
CA ILE A 620 -19.68 18.55 -14.17
C ILE A 620 -19.80 20.02 -13.74
N GLY A 621 -19.38 20.91 -14.62
CA GLY A 621 -19.50 22.36 -14.42
C GLY A 621 -20.08 23.07 -15.62
N SER A 622 -20.49 24.32 -15.41
CA SER A 622 -20.96 25.24 -16.45
C SER A 622 -20.00 26.41 -16.63
N ILE A 623 -19.90 26.93 -17.85
CA ILE A 623 -19.10 28.12 -18.14
C ILE A 623 -19.82 29.38 -17.69
N GLN A 624 -19.14 30.17 -16.86
CA GLN A 624 -19.57 31.48 -16.35
C GLN A 624 -18.35 32.42 -16.41
N ASP A 625 -18.45 33.53 -17.14
CA ASP A 625 -17.35 34.48 -17.35
C ASP A 625 -16.04 33.79 -17.80
N ASP A 626 -16.17 32.88 -18.77
CA ASP A 626 -15.09 32.03 -19.29
C ASP A 626 -14.40 31.13 -18.24
N GLN A 627 -14.96 30.99 -17.05
CA GLN A 627 -14.52 30.05 -16.01
C GLN A 627 -15.48 28.87 -15.86
N LEU A 628 -14.94 27.67 -15.72
CA LEU A 628 -15.74 26.49 -15.39
C LEU A 628 -16.10 26.48 -13.90
N LYS A 629 -17.39 26.55 -13.59
CA LYS A 629 -17.94 26.47 -12.23
C LYS A 629 -18.63 25.12 -12.03
N ILE A 630 -18.13 24.33 -11.09
CA ILE A 630 -18.67 23.00 -10.79
C ILE A 630 -20.05 23.13 -10.14
N HIS A 631 -21.02 22.35 -10.61
CA HIS A 631 -22.38 22.30 -10.06
C HIS A 631 -22.83 20.87 -9.69
N THR A 632 -22.24 19.84 -10.31
CA THR A 632 -22.59 18.44 -10.04
C THR A 632 -21.35 17.61 -9.74
N THR A 633 -21.44 16.78 -8.71
CA THR A 633 -20.40 15.81 -8.32
C THR A 633 -21.05 14.46 -8.02
N TYR A 634 -20.52 13.39 -8.60
CA TYR A 634 -20.89 12.01 -8.28
C TYR A 634 -19.64 11.22 -7.90
N GLU A 635 -19.73 10.46 -6.80
CA GLU A 635 -18.70 9.47 -6.48
C GLU A 635 -18.61 8.42 -7.58
N THR A 636 -17.38 8.03 -7.91
CA THR A 636 -17.09 6.97 -8.89
C THR A 636 -16.10 5.98 -8.31
N PRO A 637 -16.05 4.74 -8.83
CA PRO A 637 -15.11 3.75 -8.36
C PRO A 637 -13.66 4.16 -8.56
N ALA A 638 -12.75 3.63 -7.75
CA ALA A 638 -11.32 3.97 -7.80
C ALA A 638 -10.67 3.72 -9.17
N LEU A 639 -11.21 2.81 -9.99
CA LEU A 639 -10.79 2.61 -11.38
C LEU A 639 -10.82 3.93 -12.20
N PHE A 640 -11.79 4.80 -11.92
CA PHE A 640 -11.98 6.06 -12.65
C PHE A 640 -10.87 7.09 -12.39
N SER A 641 -10.03 6.88 -11.36
CA SER A 641 -8.92 7.79 -11.01
C SER A 641 -7.89 7.99 -12.12
N ARG A 642 -7.80 7.04 -13.08
CA ARG A 642 -6.89 7.15 -14.23
C ARG A 642 -7.57 7.59 -15.52
N PHE A 643 -8.90 7.56 -15.55
CA PHE A 643 -9.67 7.80 -16.75
C PHE A 643 -9.82 9.29 -17.08
N ARG A 644 -9.89 9.57 -18.37
CA ARG A 644 -10.06 10.90 -18.96
C ARG A 644 -11.13 10.85 -20.04
N GLY A 645 -11.71 12.00 -20.36
CA GLY A 645 -12.71 12.12 -21.42
C GLY A 645 -12.12 11.79 -22.80
N SER A 646 -12.89 11.09 -23.63
CA SER A 646 -12.48 10.75 -24.99
C SER A 646 -13.47 11.29 -26.01
N SER A 647 -14.64 10.65 -26.16
CA SER A 647 -15.65 11.01 -27.16
C SER A 647 -16.69 12.00 -26.64
N ALA A 648 -17.53 12.50 -27.56
CA ALA A 648 -18.80 13.14 -27.20
C ALA A 648 -19.78 12.15 -26.53
N VAL A 649 -20.80 12.71 -25.86
CA VAL A 649 -21.91 11.94 -25.27
C VAL A 649 -22.93 11.59 -26.36
N VAL A 650 -23.31 10.33 -26.43
CA VAL A 650 -24.29 9.76 -27.37
C VAL A 650 -25.52 9.28 -26.61
N GLU A 651 -26.71 9.49 -27.15
CA GLU A 651 -27.96 8.98 -26.58
C GLU A 651 -28.42 7.72 -27.33
N TYR A 652 -28.65 6.64 -26.59
CA TYR A 652 -29.15 5.38 -27.14
C TYR A 652 -30.08 4.71 -26.12
N GLN A 653 -31.26 4.29 -26.55
CA GLN A 653 -32.27 3.61 -25.70
C GLN A 653 -32.52 4.28 -24.33
N GLN A 654 -32.72 5.61 -24.33
CA GLN A 654 -32.96 6.41 -23.12
C GLN A 654 -31.83 6.37 -22.08
N LYS A 655 -30.60 6.09 -22.52
CA LYS A 655 -29.38 6.19 -21.74
C LYS A 655 -28.34 6.99 -22.52
N LEU A 656 -27.34 7.48 -21.79
CA LEU A 656 -26.24 8.24 -22.39
C LEU A 656 -24.96 7.44 -22.29
N TYR A 657 -24.10 7.57 -23.30
CA TYR A 657 -22.86 6.83 -23.40
C TYR A 657 -21.71 7.73 -23.83
N ALA A 658 -20.53 7.53 -23.25
CA ALA A 658 -19.31 8.20 -23.69
C ALA A 658 -18.11 7.28 -23.55
N VAL A 659 -17.15 7.41 -24.48
CA VAL A 659 -15.85 6.73 -24.40
C VAL A 659 -14.93 7.53 -23.49
N ILE A 660 -14.29 6.84 -22.58
CA ILE A 660 -13.20 7.33 -21.74
C ILE A 660 -11.94 6.52 -22.01
N HIS A 661 -10.78 7.07 -21.68
CA HIS A 661 -9.52 6.36 -21.80
C HIS A 661 -8.57 6.63 -20.64
N PHE A 662 -7.60 5.74 -20.41
CA PHE A 662 -6.42 6.01 -19.61
C PHE A 662 -5.16 5.51 -20.30
N VAL A 663 -4.01 6.00 -19.84
CA VAL A 663 -2.70 5.72 -20.43
C VAL A 663 -1.86 4.93 -19.43
N LYS A 664 -1.29 3.81 -19.88
CA LYS A 664 -0.13 3.18 -19.24
C LYS A 664 1.12 3.80 -19.83
N TYR A 665 1.89 4.50 -18.99
CA TYR A 665 3.13 5.17 -19.37
C TYR A 665 4.29 4.16 -19.46
N SER A 666 4.20 3.26 -20.44
CA SER A 666 5.28 2.37 -20.89
C SER A 666 5.96 2.93 -22.14
N THR A 667 7.01 2.25 -22.60
CA THR A 667 7.73 2.56 -23.84
C THR A 667 7.60 1.38 -24.80
N PRO A 668 6.71 1.42 -25.82
CA PRO A 668 5.79 2.51 -26.16
C PRO A 668 4.58 2.62 -25.21
N ARG A 669 3.88 3.75 -25.25
CA ARG A 669 2.67 4.00 -24.43
C ARG A 669 1.52 3.11 -24.91
N CYS A 670 0.68 2.69 -23.96
CA CYS A 670 -0.54 1.92 -24.25
C CYS A 670 -1.77 2.67 -23.75
N TYR A 671 -2.80 2.77 -24.58
CA TYR A 671 -4.09 3.36 -24.23
C TYR A 671 -5.11 2.25 -24.01
N TYR A 672 -5.95 2.44 -23.00
CA TYR A 672 -7.09 1.57 -22.72
C TYR A 672 -8.34 2.42 -22.62
N HIS A 673 -9.45 1.85 -23.04
CA HIS A 673 -10.71 2.53 -23.22
C HIS A 673 -11.82 1.84 -22.46
N SER A 674 -12.86 2.59 -22.13
CA SER A 674 -14.11 2.06 -21.59
C SER A 674 -15.27 2.90 -22.11
N VAL A 675 -16.47 2.32 -22.15
CA VAL A 675 -17.71 3.02 -22.43
C VAL A 675 -18.45 3.19 -21.11
N VAL A 676 -18.70 4.44 -20.70
CA VAL A 676 -19.50 4.73 -19.50
C VAL A 676 -20.95 4.92 -19.92
N GLN A 677 -21.87 4.31 -19.19
CA GLN A 677 -23.30 4.56 -19.26
C GLN A 677 -23.70 5.55 -18.18
N PHE A 678 -24.53 6.53 -18.54
CA PHE A 678 -25.12 7.48 -17.62
C PHE A 678 -26.64 7.45 -17.68
N ASN A 679 -27.24 7.83 -16.56
CA ASN A 679 -28.62 8.24 -16.50
C ASN A 679 -28.87 9.41 -17.46
N ARG A 680 -29.91 9.30 -18.29
CA ARG A 680 -30.23 10.28 -19.33
C ARG A 680 -30.50 11.68 -18.81
N ASP A 681 -31.19 11.77 -17.69
CA ASP A 681 -31.76 13.04 -17.25
C ASP A 681 -30.89 13.72 -16.18
N THR A 682 -29.85 13.03 -15.70
CA THR A 682 -29.00 13.51 -14.60
C THR A 682 -27.50 13.39 -14.82
N MET A 683 -27.06 12.73 -15.90
CA MET A 683 -25.64 12.39 -16.13
C MET A 683 -25.00 11.58 -14.98
N LYS A 684 -25.79 11.03 -14.06
CA LYS A 684 -25.26 10.13 -13.02
C LYS A 684 -24.73 8.87 -13.69
N PRO A 685 -23.46 8.47 -13.45
CA PRO A 685 -22.92 7.25 -14.04
C PRO A 685 -23.62 6.03 -13.42
N GLU A 686 -24.01 5.06 -14.23
CA GLU A 686 -24.78 3.87 -13.82
C GLU A 686 -24.07 2.55 -14.11
N ALA A 687 -23.24 2.50 -15.15
CA ALA A 687 -22.46 1.32 -15.52
C ALA A 687 -21.25 1.72 -16.37
N TYR A 688 -20.30 0.82 -16.55
CA TYR A 688 -19.17 1.01 -17.47
C TYR A 688 -18.72 -0.31 -18.08
N ALA A 689 -18.24 -0.29 -19.32
CA ALA A 689 -17.66 -1.47 -19.95
C ALA A 689 -16.32 -1.83 -19.29
N ALA A 690 -16.03 -3.13 -19.15
CA ALA A 690 -14.67 -3.56 -18.81
C ALA A 690 -13.65 -2.95 -19.78
N PRO A 691 -12.46 -2.49 -19.32
CA PRO A 691 -11.47 -1.87 -20.18
C PRO A 691 -11.08 -2.73 -21.38
N PHE A 692 -10.87 -2.09 -22.53
CA PHE A 692 -10.49 -2.71 -23.80
C PHE A 692 -9.44 -1.88 -24.53
N SER A 693 -8.72 -2.49 -25.46
CA SER A 693 -8.05 -1.79 -26.56
C SER A 693 -8.89 -1.92 -27.83
N PHE A 694 -8.66 -1.10 -28.86
CA PHE A 694 -9.39 -1.24 -30.12
C PHE A 694 -8.84 -2.42 -30.91
N CYS A 695 -7.58 -2.33 -31.38
CA CYS A 695 -6.93 -3.39 -32.14
C CYS A 695 -5.77 -4.02 -31.37
N GLU A 696 -4.99 -3.20 -30.66
CA GLU A 696 -3.79 -3.63 -29.94
C GLU A 696 -3.47 -2.65 -28.81
N PRO A 697 -2.76 -3.08 -27.75
CA PRO A 697 -2.38 -2.19 -26.66
C PRO A 697 -1.25 -1.23 -27.08
N LYS A 698 -1.57 -0.25 -27.91
CA LYS A 698 -0.67 0.82 -28.38
C LYS A 698 -1.31 2.19 -28.15
N ILE A 699 -0.75 3.22 -28.77
CA ILE A 699 -1.36 4.55 -28.79
C ILE A 699 -2.58 4.49 -29.71
N GLU A 700 -3.74 4.24 -29.13
CA GLU A 700 -5.02 4.29 -29.84
C GLU A 700 -5.87 5.39 -29.21
N TYR A 701 -6.40 6.31 -30.00
CA TYR A 701 -7.11 7.47 -29.46
C TYR A 701 -8.42 7.73 -30.17
N CYS A 702 -9.51 7.67 -29.39
CA CYS A 702 -10.89 7.74 -29.88
C CYS A 702 -11.52 9.08 -29.55
N LEU A 703 -11.89 9.85 -30.59
CA LEU A 703 -12.63 11.12 -30.44
C LEU A 703 -14.06 11.03 -30.99
N GLY A 704 -14.37 10.03 -31.81
CA GLY A 704 -15.68 9.82 -32.37
C GLY A 704 -16.30 8.52 -31.87
N PHE A 705 -17.57 8.59 -31.50
CA PHE A 705 -18.36 7.46 -31.03
C PHE A 705 -19.81 7.68 -31.43
N GLU A 706 -20.49 6.62 -31.88
CA GLU A 706 -21.92 6.64 -32.22
C GLU A 706 -22.52 5.25 -31.97
N ILE A 707 -23.81 5.20 -31.61
CA ILE A 707 -24.55 3.94 -31.48
C ILE A 707 -25.74 3.98 -32.42
N GLN A 708 -25.71 3.14 -33.46
CA GLN A 708 -26.74 3.10 -34.50
C GLN A 708 -27.22 1.67 -34.70
N ASN A 709 -28.55 1.48 -34.66
CA ASN A 709 -29.21 0.19 -34.94
C ASN A 709 -28.65 -0.99 -34.12
N GLY A 710 -28.29 -0.76 -32.85
CA GLY A 710 -27.72 -1.80 -31.97
C GLY A 710 -26.22 -2.05 -32.15
N TYR A 711 -25.53 -1.25 -32.97
CA TYR A 711 -24.08 -1.35 -33.17
C TYR A 711 -23.38 -0.11 -32.62
N ALA A 712 -22.29 -0.33 -31.89
CA ALA A 712 -21.34 0.72 -31.52
C ALA A 712 -20.33 0.93 -32.64
N HIS A 713 -20.10 2.19 -32.98
CA HIS A 713 -19.14 2.64 -33.98
C HIS A 713 -18.11 3.54 -33.31
N PHE A 714 -16.85 3.11 -33.31
CA PHE A 714 -15.74 3.85 -32.74
C PHE A 714 -14.89 4.43 -33.86
N PHE A 715 -14.47 5.69 -33.71
CA PHE A 715 -13.59 6.39 -34.66
C PHE A 715 -12.33 6.82 -33.91
N PHE A 716 -11.22 6.19 -34.26
CA PHE A 716 -9.96 6.31 -33.52
C PHE A 716 -8.76 6.38 -34.46
N SER A 717 -7.66 6.95 -33.98
CA SER A 717 -6.35 6.89 -34.65
C SER A 717 -5.45 5.84 -33.99
N ARG A 718 -4.46 5.36 -34.74
CA ARG A 718 -3.42 4.42 -34.30
C ARG A 718 -2.05 5.08 -34.42
N ASN A 719 -1.31 5.13 -33.32
CA ASN A 719 -0.05 5.86 -33.18
C ASN A 719 -0.17 7.31 -33.66
N ASP A 720 -1.22 8.00 -33.21
CA ASP A 720 -1.59 9.37 -33.60
C ASP A 720 -1.76 9.59 -35.11
N THR A 721 -1.89 8.52 -35.90
CA THR A 721 -2.10 8.58 -37.35
C THR A 721 -3.12 7.54 -37.77
N ASN A 722 -3.33 7.30 -39.07
CA ASN A 722 -4.11 6.17 -39.59
C ASN A 722 -5.53 6.04 -38.96
N PRO A 723 -6.41 7.03 -39.20
CA PRO A 723 -7.79 6.98 -38.73
C PRO A 723 -8.46 5.68 -39.16
N SER A 724 -9.19 5.10 -38.21
CA SER A 724 -9.75 3.76 -38.29
C SER A 724 -11.09 3.72 -37.59
N THR A 725 -11.86 2.70 -37.90
CA THR A 725 -13.15 2.42 -37.30
C THR A 725 -13.24 0.99 -36.80
N ILE A 726 -13.95 0.81 -35.70
CA ILE A 726 -14.43 -0.51 -35.25
C ILE A 726 -15.93 -0.45 -35.11
N ARG A 727 -16.61 -1.44 -35.67
CA ARG A 727 -18.05 -1.68 -35.50
C ARG A 727 -18.26 -2.99 -34.75
N LEU A 728 -19.06 -2.98 -33.69
CA LEU A 728 -19.51 -4.22 -33.02
C LEU A 728 -20.94 -4.13 -32.52
N ALA A 729 -21.59 -5.28 -32.31
CA ALA A 729 -22.88 -5.33 -31.65
C ALA A 729 -22.74 -4.78 -30.22
N PHE A 730 -23.53 -3.77 -29.86
CA PHE A 730 -23.37 -3.05 -28.60
C PHE A 730 -23.49 -3.96 -27.37
N GLU A 731 -24.32 -4.99 -27.45
CA GLU A 731 -24.52 -6.01 -26.41
C GLU A 731 -23.28 -6.86 -26.11
N ASN A 732 -22.28 -6.90 -27.01
CA ASN A 732 -21.03 -7.62 -26.76
C ASN A 732 -20.11 -6.85 -25.78
N LEU A 733 -20.38 -5.57 -25.49
CA LEU A 733 -19.68 -4.85 -24.43
C LEU A 733 -20.19 -5.32 -23.07
N ARG A 734 -19.32 -5.94 -22.26
CA ARG A 734 -19.66 -6.34 -20.90
C ARG A 734 -19.73 -5.11 -19.99
N MET A 735 -20.95 -4.65 -19.75
CA MET A 735 -21.25 -3.55 -18.84
C MET A 735 -21.23 -4.04 -17.38
N ILE A 736 -20.46 -3.35 -16.55
CA ILE A 736 -20.34 -3.56 -15.09
C ILE A 736 -21.18 -2.46 -14.41
N PRO A 737 -22.19 -2.81 -13.60
CA PRO A 737 -22.99 -1.81 -12.88
C PRO A 737 -22.16 -1.13 -11.79
N LEU A 738 -22.51 0.14 -11.51
CA LEU A 738 -21.88 0.98 -10.49
C LEU A 738 -22.54 0.89 -9.12
#